data_AF-A0A2D5EVA6-F1
#
_entry.id   AF-A0A2D5EVA6-F1
#
_cell.length_a   1.000
_cell.length_b   1.000
_cell.length_c   1.000
_cell.angle_alpha   90.00
_cell.angle_beta   90.00
_cell.angle_gamma   90.00
#
_symmetry.space_group_name_H-M   'P 1'
#
loop_
_entity.id
_entity.type
_entity.pdbx_description
1 polymer ?
#
loop_
_entity_poly.entity_id
_entity_poly.type
_entity_poly.pdbx_seq_one_letter_code
_entity_poly.pdbx_strand_id
1 'polypeptide(L)'
;SARVTYGGFANRDPSAVFEGTGGLSSSGSNTADEAISLAFRFDLADGESVRFGFVYTLDVSALDKALECSALDSDGDGILDRDDPDDDNDGIPDVDELGGVDVSGDSDLDNVPDWADADSPGFVDADGNGVDDRYDLDGDGVPNHLDLDHDGDGFSDLAESGNGALDTDGDGQPDDLTDTDLDGMIDAFDVAPADPLDGGSTSMPGDADMDGLEDYRDRDSDADGITDAREGAYEDVDGDGLVDGFVDGNGDGLDDRGASERVDTNTDGTPDYLDSDTDGDGVNDAVEGSDGDGDGVADLVASGADTDGDGLDDAFDPDCTAMLCMGVAGVAPALPDTDSNGVPNWRDPDDDGDGLPTLQERTEPDVDMDGPAYLDDDDDDDGVPTSAECTTGNVPTCEDSDGNGTADYVQTDSDGDGLLDGVECPTQPCRNTDAPADDLEDFRDDDDDGDGIPTADEVADQGTYGTPDADGVDAWLDDDSDGDGASDAAEAGLDLDGDMIPDYLDPDSAPTDTDGDGVPDTVECGGDPVDGCPDTDGDGDDDFEDPDDDGDGVPTEDECSTPLACEDTDEDGLPDFRDVDDDGDGLPTEEEPATDVDGDMRPDWRDADDDGDGIPTLVEAWDDDADGVGATPSGADTDGDGLDDTFDPDCAAAADCGGVIGQSAPEPDTDEDGFADHVDVDADGDGVLDAIECGDEESCANTEMMGAPDYLDDDADGDGVPDATEAHDADGDGAADVVAAMVDTDGDGLDDAFDPDCVDAACGGVVGVEAPTPDRDEDDAPDFQDADDDGDAIDTAQEVADAAEFGNPDDDGVPAYLDDDSDGDGASDLLETGMLDLDDDGVPDYLDPDSRPTDSDGDGLADPFECEDLSMPESCRDTDGDGDPDFMDADDDGDGVPTEDERPMGDRDTDGDGEPDHLDADDDGDGLSTADELGPGGAELPRDTDGDGDADYLDADDDGDGVPTADELDGGATRDTDGDATPDHLDVDDDGDGLATADELGAGDTDGDGNPDYLDPDDDGDGLSTADEIADGEAHGDDVDGDGDPNWRDTDSDGDGLDDADEGRDADVDEGGVPAYLDPDEGGEEPMMPTPTEGGFSGGALCATSPAGQGSSAPWLALLGAAVLLRRRRR
;
A
#
# COMPACT_ATOMS: atom_id res chain seq x y z
N SER A 1 -24.09 -43.61 -15.19
CA SER A 1 -23.85 -44.97 -14.62
C SER A 1 -25.11 -45.68 -14.07
N ALA A 2 -25.26 -47.01 -14.21
CA ALA A 2 -26.34 -47.80 -13.57
C ALA A 2 -25.79 -48.80 -12.52
N ARG A 3 -25.73 -48.39 -11.25
CA ARG A 3 -25.34 -49.25 -10.12
C ARG A 3 -26.33 -50.43 -9.97
N VAL A 4 -25.80 -51.67 -10.08
CA VAL A 4 -26.50 -52.89 -9.63
C VAL A 4 -25.85 -53.36 -8.33
N THR A 5 -26.53 -53.15 -7.21
CA THR A 5 -26.12 -53.63 -5.88
C THR A 5 -26.11 -55.16 -5.80
N TYR A 6 -25.04 -55.74 -5.26
CA TYR A 6 -25.00 -57.15 -4.82
C TYR A 6 -24.61 -57.24 -3.34
N GLY A 7 -25.58 -57.61 -2.50
CA GLY A 7 -25.35 -57.95 -1.10
C GLY A 7 -24.72 -59.33 -0.93
N GLY A 8 -23.56 -59.36 -0.26
CA GLY A 8 -23.09 -60.42 0.63
C GLY A 8 -22.44 -61.66 0.00
N PHE A 9 -21.13 -61.81 0.18
CA PHE A 9 -20.48 -63.00 0.76
C PHE A 9 -18.98 -62.74 1.01
N ALA A 10 -18.54 -63.00 2.23
CA ALA A 10 -17.19 -62.82 2.75
C ALA A 10 -16.09 -63.71 2.11
N ASN A 11 -14.87 -63.17 2.18
CA ASN A 11 -13.53 -63.80 2.27
C ASN A 11 -12.71 -64.19 1.01
N ARG A 12 -11.59 -63.44 0.87
CA ARG A 12 -10.19 -63.80 0.54
C ARG A 12 -9.67 -63.82 -0.92
N ASP A 13 -8.57 -63.06 -1.05
CA ASP A 13 -7.51 -62.96 -2.08
C ASP A 13 -7.77 -62.05 -3.31
N PRO A 14 -7.04 -60.93 -3.46
CA PRO A 14 -6.96 -60.16 -4.70
C PRO A 14 -5.83 -60.73 -5.57
N SER A 15 -6.18 -61.43 -6.64
CA SER A 15 -5.28 -61.66 -7.79
C SER A 15 -6.03 -62.37 -8.91
N ALA A 16 -6.78 -61.61 -9.70
CA ALA A 16 -7.25 -62.05 -11.02
C ALA A 16 -7.51 -60.86 -11.94
N VAL A 17 -6.47 -60.48 -12.71
CA VAL A 17 -6.57 -59.60 -13.89
C VAL A 17 -7.54 -60.22 -14.91
N PHE A 18 -8.50 -59.43 -15.38
CA PHE A 18 -9.42 -59.78 -16.46
C PHE A 18 -9.15 -58.89 -17.69
N GLU A 19 -8.48 -59.43 -18.71
CA GLU A 19 -8.44 -58.82 -20.05
C GLU A 19 -9.59 -59.35 -20.91
N GLY A 20 -10.33 -58.45 -21.57
CA GLY A 20 -11.38 -58.80 -22.51
C GLY A 20 -11.59 -57.76 -23.59
N THR A 21 -10.83 -57.84 -24.69
CA THR A 21 -11.04 -57.06 -25.91
C THR A 21 -12.31 -57.48 -26.65
N GLY A 22 -13.15 -56.50 -27.00
CA GLY A 22 -14.40 -56.71 -27.74
C GLY A 22 -14.82 -55.50 -28.57
N GLY A 23 -14.16 -55.29 -29.71
CA GLY A 23 -14.50 -54.20 -30.63
C GLY A 23 -15.93 -54.25 -31.19
N LEU A 24 -16.59 -53.09 -31.20
CA LEU A 24 -17.79 -52.79 -31.95
C LEU A 24 -17.40 -52.50 -33.41
N SER A 25 -18.20 -52.98 -34.36
CA SER A 25 -18.12 -52.54 -35.76
C SER A 25 -19.48 -51.99 -36.16
N SER A 26 -19.60 -50.67 -36.28
CA SER A 26 -20.69 -50.03 -36.98
C SER A 26 -20.24 -49.74 -38.43
N SER A 27 -21.15 -49.92 -39.38
CA SER A 27 -20.96 -49.48 -40.77
C SER A 27 -22.15 -48.59 -41.09
N GLY A 28 -21.87 -47.32 -41.37
CA GLY A 28 -22.84 -46.22 -41.38
C GLY A 28 -24.13 -46.45 -42.20
N SER A 29 -25.23 -45.92 -41.65
CA SER A 29 -26.44 -45.50 -42.36
C SER A 29 -27.51 -45.04 -41.36
N ASN A 30 -27.73 -43.73 -41.25
CA ASN A 30 -28.81 -43.09 -40.49
C ASN A 30 -30.19 -43.56 -40.98
N THR A 31 -30.82 -44.50 -40.26
CA THR A 31 -32.28 -44.63 -40.11
C THR A 31 -32.60 -45.43 -38.85
N ALA A 32 -33.40 -44.83 -37.97
CA ALA A 32 -33.90 -45.36 -36.70
C ALA A 32 -34.45 -46.80 -36.73
N ASP A 33 -34.32 -47.46 -35.56
CA ASP A 33 -34.65 -48.86 -35.19
C ASP A 33 -33.57 -49.93 -35.50
N GLU A 34 -32.48 -49.97 -34.71
CA GLU A 34 -31.68 -51.20 -34.54
C GLU A 34 -31.75 -51.74 -33.10
N ALA A 35 -32.15 -53.00 -32.95
CA ALA A 35 -32.22 -53.69 -31.67
C ALA A 35 -30.88 -54.33 -31.31
N ILE A 36 -30.20 -53.80 -30.28
CA ILE A 36 -28.97 -54.38 -29.74
C ILE A 36 -29.28 -55.69 -29.02
N SER A 37 -28.56 -56.76 -29.37
CA SER A 37 -28.70 -58.09 -28.76
C SER A 37 -27.39 -58.50 -28.07
N LEU A 38 -27.29 -58.22 -26.77
CA LEU A 38 -26.15 -58.63 -25.95
C LEU A 38 -26.29 -60.09 -25.51
N ALA A 39 -25.26 -60.91 -25.70
CA ALA A 39 -25.28 -62.34 -25.38
C ALA A 39 -24.05 -62.75 -24.57
N PHE A 40 -24.22 -62.90 -23.26
CA PHE A 40 -23.18 -63.39 -22.36
C PHE A 40 -22.99 -64.91 -22.50
N ARG A 41 -21.73 -65.35 -22.50
CA ARG A 41 -21.34 -66.77 -22.40
C ARG A 41 -20.58 -66.99 -21.11
N PHE A 42 -21.09 -67.90 -20.29
CA PHE A 42 -20.36 -68.42 -19.15
C PHE A 42 -19.85 -69.82 -19.47
N ASP A 43 -18.54 -70.02 -19.42
CA ASP A 43 -17.90 -71.33 -19.49
C ASP A 43 -17.64 -71.85 -18.07
N LEU A 44 -18.34 -72.91 -17.67
CA LEU A 44 -18.11 -73.58 -16.38
C LEU A 44 -16.95 -74.58 -16.53
N ALA A 45 -16.18 -74.80 -15.45
CA ALA A 45 -14.96 -75.63 -15.41
C ALA A 45 -15.12 -77.10 -15.89
N ASP A 46 -16.35 -77.56 -16.12
CA ASP A 46 -16.68 -78.90 -16.61
C ASP A 46 -16.96 -78.96 -18.14
N GLY A 47 -16.83 -77.84 -18.86
CA GLY A 47 -16.96 -77.77 -20.33
C GLY A 47 -18.39 -77.71 -20.87
N GLU A 48 -19.37 -77.28 -20.07
CA GLU A 48 -20.70 -76.90 -20.54
C GLU A 48 -20.87 -75.37 -20.48
N SER A 49 -21.38 -74.78 -21.57
CA SER A 49 -21.71 -73.34 -21.65
C SER A 49 -23.21 -73.10 -21.55
N VAL A 50 -23.60 -72.13 -20.74
CA VAL A 50 -24.98 -71.62 -20.66
C VAL A 50 -25.04 -70.26 -21.35
N ARG A 51 -26.10 -70.03 -22.14
CA ARG A 51 -26.38 -68.76 -22.81
C ARG A 51 -27.68 -68.19 -22.29
N PHE A 52 -27.63 -66.95 -21.82
CA PHE A 52 -28.80 -66.12 -21.58
C PHE A 52 -28.82 -65.02 -22.65
N GLY A 53 -30.01 -64.72 -23.18
CA GLY A 53 -30.21 -63.64 -24.13
C GLY A 53 -31.34 -62.78 -23.63
N PHE A 54 -31.05 -61.50 -23.41
CA PHE A 54 -32.03 -60.46 -23.15
C PHE A 54 -32.16 -59.62 -24.42
N VAL A 55 -33.39 -59.20 -24.72
CA VAL A 55 -33.68 -58.30 -25.84
C VAL A 55 -34.23 -57.03 -25.23
N TYR A 56 -33.48 -55.94 -25.33
CA TYR A 56 -33.93 -54.62 -24.96
C TYR A 56 -34.35 -53.87 -26.22
N THR A 57 -35.35 -53.01 -26.08
CA THR A 57 -35.70 -51.99 -27.06
C THR A 57 -35.54 -50.68 -26.33
N LEU A 58 -34.45 -49.96 -26.57
CA LEU A 58 -34.32 -48.56 -26.16
C LEU A 58 -35.03 -47.68 -27.20
N ASP A 59 -35.69 -46.64 -26.72
CA ASP A 59 -36.10 -45.49 -27.51
C ASP A 59 -34.92 -44.52 -27.44
N VAL A 60 -34.21 -44.33 -28.56
CA VAL A 60 -32.92 -43.60 -28.65
C VAL A 60 -33.09 -42.22 -29.29
N SER A 61 -34.24 -41.57 -29.12
CA SER A 61 -34.46 -40.21 -29.65
C SER A 61 -34.29 -39.11 -28.61
N ALA A 62 -33.93 -39.47 -27.38
CA ALA A 62 -33.70 -38.55 -26.26
C ALA A 62 -32.50 -39.01 -25.41
N LEU A 63 -31.60 -39.79 -26.02
CA LEU A 63 -30.41 -40.37 -25.38
C LEU A 63 -29.18 -40.25 -26.31
N ASP A 64 -29.29 -39.38 -27.31
CA ASP A 64 -28.32 -39.17 -28.39
C ASP A 64 -27.67 -37.78 -28.28
N LYS A 65 -27.93 -37.02 -27.19
CA LYS A 65 -27.27 -35.75 -26.82
C LYS A 65 -26.51 -35.91 -25.49
N ALA A 66 -27.23 -36.29 -24.42
CA ALA A 66 -26.67 -36.59 -23.08
C ALA A 66 -25.77 -37.85 -22.95
N LEU A 67 -25.21 -38.40 -24.04
CA LEU A 67 -24.17 -39.44 -23.99
C LEU A 67 -22.97 -39.08 -24.87
N GLU A 68 -22.99 -37.91 -25.53
CA GLU A 68 -21.87 -37.38 -26.28
C GLU A 68 -21.04 -36.42 -25.40
N CYS A 69 -21.63 -35.62 -24.50
CA CYS A 69 -20.86 -34.78 -23.54
C CYS A 69 -20.23 -35.54 -22.36
N SER A 70 -20.78 -36.69 -21.91
CA SER A 70 -20.31 -37.32 -20.65
C SER A 70 -19.04 -38.21 -20.79
N ALA A 71 -18.35 -38.17 -21.92
CA ALA A 71 -17.21 -39.04 -22.26
C ALA A 71 -16.25 -38.36 -23.24
N LEU A 72 -16.20 -37.04 -23.18
CA LEU A 72 -15.21 -36.18 -23.81
C LEU A 72 -13.97 -36.15 -22.88
N ASP A 73 -12.84 -35.84 -23.49
CA ASP A 73 -11.43 -36.08 -23.11
C ASP A 73 -10.71 -35.22 -24.16
N SER A 74 -10.79 -33.91 -23.96
CA SER A 74 -10.61 -32.86 -24.97
C SER A 74 -9.14 -32.71 -25.36
N ASP A 75 -8.27 -32.55 -24.38
CA ASP A 75 -6.81 -32.56 -24.42
C ASP A 75 -6.22 -33.98 -24.73
N GLY A 76 -6.90 -35.05 -24.32
CA GLY A 76 -6.55 -36.44 -24.63
C GLY A 76 -5.50 -37.09 -23.73
N ASP A 77 -5.25 -36.56 -22.53
CA ASP A 77 -4.39 -37.15 -21.50
C ASP A 77 -4.93 -38.51 -20.97
N GLY A 78 -6.24 -38.72 -21.09
CA GLY A 78 -6.98 -39.89 -20.66
C GLY A 78 -7.74 -39.76 -19.34
N ILE A 79 -7.85 -38.56 -18.78
CA ILE A 79 -8.85 -38.14 -17.80
C ILE A 79 -10.10 -37.76 -18.61
N LEU A 80 -11.08 -37.06 -18.08
CA LEU A 80 -12.39 -36.94 -18.73
C LEU A 80 -13.01 -35.62 -18.29
N ASP A 81 -12.78 -34.55 -19.02
CA ASP A 81 -13.40 -33.22 -18.91
C ASP A 81 -14.03 -32.94 -17.52
N ARG A 82 -15.27 -33.37 -17.26
CA ARG A 82 -15.89 -33.33 -15.90
C ARG A 82 -15.13 -33.89 -14.67
N ASP A 83 -14.04 -34.64 -14.87
CA ASP A 83 -13.19 -35.22 -13.85
C ASP A 83 -11.73 -34.70 -14.01
N ASP A 84 -11.46 -33.81 -14.98
CA ASP A 84 -10.25 -33.01 -15.21
C ASP A 84 -10.35 -31.65 -14.51
N PRO A 85 -9.25 -31.08 -14.02
CA PRO A 85 -9.20 -29.70 -13.52
C PRO A 85 -8.79 -28.65 -14.58
N ASP A 86 -8.27 -29.09 -15.73
CA ASP A 86 -7.75 -28.28 -16.84
C ASP A 86 -8.07 -29.06 -18.14
N ASP A 87 -9.20 -28.74 -18.78
CA ASP A 87 -9.84 -29.57 -19.80
C ASP A 87 -9.13 -29.53 -21.19
N ASP A 88 -8.32 -28.50 -21.47
CA ASP A 88 -7.54 -28.36 -22.71
C ASP A 88 -6.02 -28.38 -22.52
N ASN A 89 -5.56 -28.36 -21.27
CA ASN A 89 -4.17 -28.49 -20.86
C ASN A 89 -3.30 -27.31 -21.35
N ASP A 90 -3.84 -26.10 -21.34
CA ASP A 90 -3.11 -24.87 -21.61
C ASP A 90 -2.31 -24.38 -20.38
N GLY A 91 -2.65 -24.83 -19.16
CA GLY A 91 -2.02 -24.44 -17.90
C GLY A 91 -2.83 -23.48 -17.03
N ILE A 92 -4.04 -23.10 -17.45
CA ILE A 92 -5.01 -22.35 -16.68
C ILE A 92 -6.14 -23.30 -16.27
N PRO A 93 -6.47 -23.43 -14.97
CA PRO A 93 -7.55 -24.30 -14.55
C PRO A 93 -8.92 -23.82 -15.01
N ASP A 94 -9.80 -24.78 -15.34
CA ASP A 94 -11.22 -24.62 -15.62
C ASP A 94 -11.96 -23.67 -14.65
N VAL A 95 -11.54 -23.69 -13.38
CA VAL A 95 -12.14 -22.89 -12.31
C VAL A 95 -11.76 -21.42 -12.40
N ASP A 96 -10.57 -21.10 -12.92
CA ASP A 96 -10.04 -19.75 -13.00
C ASP A 96 -10.57 -19.08 -14.27
N GLU A 97 -10.57 -19.78 -15.40
CA GLU A 97 -11.15 -19.30 -16.67
C GLU A 97 -12.64 -18.96 -16.58
N LEU A 98 -13.40 -19.68 -15.74
CA LEU A 98 -14.84 -19.42 -15.56
C LEU A 98 -15.16 -18.59 -14.30
N GLY A 99 -14.17 -17.99 -13.63
CA GLY A 99 -14.40 -17.17 -12.43
C GLY A 99 -15.09 -17.93 -11.29
N GLY A 100 -14.67 -19.17 -11.04
CA GLY A 100 -15.14 -20.07 -9.98
C GLY A 100 -16.45 -20.80 -10.29
N VAL A 101 -16.91 -20.80 -11.54
CA VAL A 101 -18.14 -21.49 -11.95
C VAL A 101 -17.84 -22.95 -12.32
N ASP A 102 -18.49 -23.89 -11.64
CA ASP A 102 -18.42 -25.34 -11.96
C ASP A 102 -18.83 -25.61 -13.43
N VAL A 103 -17.84 -25.90 -14.28
CA VAL A 103 -17.96 -26.21 -15.72
C VAL A 103 -18.92 -27.39 -15.96
N SER A 104 -18.97 -28.32 -15.00
CA SER A 104 -19.78 -29.53 -15.06
C SER A 104 -21.22 -29.31 -14.56
N GLY A 105 -21.53 -28.07 -14.18
CA GLY A 105 -22.81 -27.62 -13.67
C GLY A 105 -23.99 -28.04 -14.55
N ASP A 106 -25.01 -28.63 -13.92
CA ASP A 106 -26.26 -29.06 -14.57
C ASP A 106 -27.44 -28.58 -13.73
N SER A 107 -27.81 -27.30 -13.90
CA SER A 107 -28.85 -26.61 -13.12
C SER A 107 -30.22 -27.30 -13.19
N ASP A 108 -30.46 -27.98 -14.30
CA ASP A 108 -31.73 -28.57 -14.70
C ASP A 108 -31.81 -30.09 -14.37
N LEU A 109 -30.66 -30.71 -14.12
CA LEU A 109 -30.40 -32.11 -13.79
C LEU A 109 -30.77 -33.11 -14.90
N ASP A 110 -30.64 -32.71 -16.18
CA ASP A 110 -30.90 -33.57 -17.33
C ASP A 110 -29.65 -34.18 -18.01
N ASN A 111 -28.47 -33.92 -17.44
CA ASN A 111 -27.12 -34.39 -17.82
C ASN A 111 -26.65 -33.75 -19.14
N VAL A 112 -26.98 -32.49 -19.35
CA VAL A 112 -26.35 -31.59 -20.32
C VAL A 112 -25.74 -30.46 -19.49
N PRO A 113 -24.45 -30.14 -19.64
CA PRO A 113 -23.83 -29.02 -18.93
C PRO A 113 -24.54 -27.71 -19.26
N ASP A 114 -24.55 -26.77 -18.32
CA ASP A 114 -25.27 -25.50 -18.45
C ASP A 114 -24.81 -24.69 -19.68
N TRP A 115 -23.50 -24.71 -19.99
CA TRP A 115 -22.91 -24.08 -21.20
C TRP A 115 -23.44 -24.68 -22.53
N ALA A 116 -23.91 -25.92 -22.53
CA ALA A 116 -24.46 -26.61 -23.72
C ALA A 116 -26.00 -26.76 -23.69
N ASP A 117 -26.66 -26.34 -22.62
CA ASP A 117 -28.07 -26.66 -22.36
C ASP A 117 -29.05 -25.53 -22.71
N ALA A 118 -29.53 -25.57 -23.95
CA ALA A 118 -30.58 -24.68 -24.43
C ALA A 118 -31.94 -24.75 -23.68
N ASP A 119 -32.18 -25.77 -22.85
CA ASP A 119 -33.35 -25.84 -21.98
C ASP A 119 -33.05 -25.33 -20.53
N SER A 120 -31.80 -25.00 -20.20
CA SER A 120 -31.33 -24.50 -18.90
C SER A 120 -31.83 -23.09 -18.57
N PRO A 121 -32.10 -22.76 -17.29
CA PRO A 121 -32.60 -21.44 -16.89
C PRO A 121 -31.49 -20.38 -16.90
N GLY A 122 -31.33 -19.68 -18.03
CA GLY A 122 -30.31 -18.63 -18.12
C GLY A 122 -29.78 -18.50 -19.54
N PHE A 123 -29.75 -19.64 -20.25
CA PHE A 123 -29.20 -19.82 -21.59
C PHE A 123 -29.46 -18.65 -22.55
N VAL A 124 -28.35 -18.01 -22.94
CA VAL A 124 -28.24 -17.02 -24.02
C VAL A 124 -27.42 -17.69 -25.13
N ASP A 125 -27.69 -17.37 -26.40
CA ASP A 125 -27.09 -18.02 -27.60
C ASP A 125 -27.49 -17.10 -28.75
N ALA A 126 -26.87 -15.93 -28.76
CA ALA A 126 -27.21 -14.82 -29.63
C ALA A 126 -26.72 -15.10 -31.06
N ASP A 127 -25.58 -15.76 -31.18
CA ASP A 127 -24.85 -16.04 -32.41
C ASP A 127 -25.41 -17.31 -33.12
N GLY A 128 -25.96 -18.27 -32.36
CA GLY A 128 -26.53 -19.51 -32.84
C GLY A 128 -25.55 -20.69 -32.96
N ASN A 129 -24.35 -20.63 -32.37
CA ASN A 129 -23.35 -21.70 -32.39
C ASN A 129 -23.78 -22.91 -31.51
N GLY A 130 -24.58 -22.64 -30.47
CA GLY A 130 -25.12 -23.63 -29.54
C GLY A 130 -24.30 -23.85 -28.28
N VAL A 131 -23.32 -22.99 -28.01
CA VAL A 131 -22.72 -22.69 -26.70
C VAL A 131 -23.51 -21.50 -26.11
N ASP A 132 -23.41 -21.29 -24.80
CA ASP A 132 -24.05 -20.15 -24.12
C ASP A 132 -23.08 -18.97 -24.11
N ASP A 133 -23.47 -17.80 -24.63
CA ASP A 133 -22.62 -16.58 -24.77
C ASP A 133 -22.02 -16.03 -23.44
N ARG A 134 -22.11 -16.78 -22.33
CA ARG A 134 -21.55 -16.45 -21.00
C ARG A 134 -20.40 -17.38 -20.62
N TYR A 135 -20.02 -18.26 -21.53
CA TYR A 135 -19.01 -19.31 -21.40
C TYR A 135 -18.24 -19.43 -22.72
N ASP A 136 -18.24 -18.36 -23.53
CA ASP A 136 -17.77 -18.27 -24.92
C ASP A 136 -17.62 -16.76 -25.18
N LEU A 137 -16.53 -16.19 -24.66
CA LEU A 137 -16.30 -14.74 -24.55
C LEU A 137 -16.16 -14.12 -25.94
N ASP A 138 -15.35 -14.73 -26.81
CA ASP A 138 -15.09 -14.28 -28.17
C ASP A 138 -16.19 -14.68 -29.19
N GLY A 139 -17.04 -15.66 -28.83
CA GLY A 139 -18.17 -16.12 -29.63
C GLY A 139 -17.79 -17.04 -30.80
N ASP A 140 -16.61 -17.66 -30.81
CA ASP A 140 -16.19 -18.59 -31.87
C ASP A 140 -16.94 -19.94 -31.82
N GLY A 141 -17.50 -20.27 -30.64
CA GLY A 141 -18.26 -21.48 -30.34
C GLY A 141 -17.48 -22.66 -29.79
N VAL A 142 -16.25 -22.43 -29.36
CA VAL A 142 -15.51 -23.17 -28.35
C VAL A 142 -15.80 -22.49 -27.00
N PRO A 143 -16.14 -23.24 -25.94
CA PRO A 143 -16.40 -22.61 -24.66
C PRO A 143 -15.12 -22.46 -23.83
N ASN A 144 -14.74 -21.23 -23.47
CA ASN A 144 -13.72 -20.81 -22.51
C ASN A 144 -12.78 -21.93 -21.98
N HIS A 145 -13.22 -22.78 -21.02
CA HIS A 145 -12.48 -23.98 -20.53
C HIS A 145 -12.02 -25.05 -21.55
N LEU A 146 -12.16 -24.79 -22.84
CA LEU A 146 -11.75 -25.66 -23.95
C LEU A 146 -11.10 -24.85 -25.08
N ASP A 147 -11.01 -23.54 -24.86
CA ASP A 147 -10.52 -22.52 -25.75
C ASP A 147 -9.07 -22.27 -25.41
N LEU A 148 -8.23 -22.02 -26.42
CA LEU A 148 -6.80 -21.79 -26.19
C LEU A 148 -6.41 -20.33 -26.46
N ASP A 149 -7.41 -19.46 -26.63
CA ASP A 149 -7.38 -18.07 -27.09
C ASP A 149 -8.71 -17.43 -26.64
N HIS A 150 -8.88 -17.30 -25.32
CA HIS A 150 -10.18 -17.12 -24.67
C HIS A 150 -10.88 -15.79 -25.00
N ASP A 151 -10.12 -14.70 -25.11
CA ASP A 151 -10.59 -13.37 -25.53
C ASP A 151 -10.72 -13.23 -27.06
N GLY A 152 -10.08 -14.12 -27.82
CA GLY A 152 -10.10 -14.23 -29.28
C GLY A 152 -9.23 -13.18 -30.00
N ASP A 153 -8.24 -12.63 -29.31
CA ASP A 153 -7.32 -11.60 -29.80
C ASP A 153 -6.20 -12.19 -30.71
N GLY A 154 -6.02 -13.52 -30.64
CA GLY A 154 -5.10 -14.30 -31.46
C GLY A 154 -3.80 -14.72 -30.76
N PHE A 155 -3.55 -14.33 -29.52
CA PHE A 155 -2.55 -14.96 -28.69
C PHE A 155 -3.14 -16.22 -28.07
N SER A 156 -2.61 -16.68 -26.95
CA SER A 156 -3.05 -17.95 -26.39
C SER A 156 -2.94 -17.83 -24.91
N ASP A 157 -3.90 -18.38 -24.19
CA ASP A 157 -3.99 -18.26 -22.74
C ASP A 157 -2.67 -18.65 -22.02
N LEU A 158 -1.97 -19.67 -22.53
CA LEU A 158 -0.64 -20.07 -22.07
C LEU A 158 0.46 -19.01 -22.28
N ALA A 159 0.40 -18.27 -23.38
CA ALA A 159 1.32 -17.18 -23.70
C ALA A 159 1.08 -15.95 -22.82
N GLU A 160 -0.18 -15.55 -22.68
CA GLU A 160 -0.63 -14.41 -21.86
C GLU A 160 -0.44 -14.65 -20.37
N SER A 161 -0.60 -15.88 -19.89
CA SER A 161 -0.21 -16.24 -18.51
C SER A 161 1.31 -16.20 -18.23
N GLY A 162 2.13 -15.59 -19.10
CA GLY A 162 3.58 -15.47 -18.98
C GLY A 162 4.36 -16.75 -19.30
N ASN A 163 3.67 -17.81 -19.76
CA ASN A 163 4.23 -19.15 -19.90
C ASN A 163 4.47 -19.60 -21.36
N GLY A 164 4.33 -18.70 -22.34
CA GLY A 164 4.53 -18.96 -23.78
C GLY A 164 5.95 -19.41 -24.18
N ALA A 165 6.90 -19.47 -23.25
CA ALA A 165 8.19 -20.12 -23.45
C ALA A 165 8.11 -21.66 -23.42
N LEU A 166 7.06 -22.22 -22.81
CA LEU A 166 6.81 -23.65 -22.68
C LEU A 166 6.21 -24.26 -23.94
N ASP A 167 5.50 -23.46 -24.75
CA ASP A 167 5.07 -23.84 -26.09
C ASP A 167 6.14 -23.48 -27.14
N THR A 168 6.73 -24.50 -27.76
CA THR A 168 7.73 -24.32 -28.81
C THR A 168 7.17 -24.55 -30.22
N ASP A 169 6.01 -25.19 -30.38
CA ASP A 169 5.36 -25.41 -31.67
C ASP A 169 4.18 -24.52 -32.00
N GLY A 170 3.76 -23.67 -31.06
CA GLY A 170 2.71 -22.67 -31.21
C GLY A 170 1.37 -23.33 -31.46
N ASP A 171 1.02 -24.28 -30.60
CA ASP A 171 -0.28 -24.94 -30.56
C ASP A 171 -1.09 -24.65 -29.29
N GLY A 172 -0.71 -23.61 -28.54
CA GLY A 172 -1.42 -23.12 -27.36
C GLY A 172 -1.22 -23.98 -26.11
N GLN A 173 -0.35 -25.01 -26.19
CA GLN A 173 -0.18 -25.99 -25.13
C GLN A 173 1.30 -26.20 -24.76
N PRO A 174 1.61 -26.56 -23.51
CA PRO A 174 2.97 -26.87 -23.09
C PRO A 174 3.53 -28.12 -23.79
N ASP A 175 4.76 -28.01 -24.28
CA ASP A 175 5.44 -29.05 -25.06
C ASP A 175 5.81 -30.31 -24.20
N ASP A 176 5.82 -30.18 -22.86
CA ASP A 176 6.05 -31.24 -21.85
C ASP A 176 4.83 -31.48 -20.95
N LEU A 177 3.83 -32.19 -21.48
CA LEU A 177 2.64 -32.69 -20.76
C LEU A 177 2.96 -33.84 -19.78
N THR A 178 3.99 -33.68 -18.95
CA THR A 178 4.30 -34.67 -17.90
C THR A 178 3.41 -34.38 -16.71
N ASP A 179 2.53 -35.32 -16.41
CA ASP A 179 1.73 -35.37 -15.20
C ASP A 179 2.11 -36.65 -14.40
N THR A 180 2.65 -36.44 -13.20
CA THR A 180 3.29 -37.47 -12.40
C THR A 180 2.29 -38.31 -11.61
N ASP A 181 1.18 -37.74 -11.14
CA ASP A 181 0.25 -38.41 -10.25
C ASP A 181 -1.11 -38.76 -10.88
N LEU A 182 -1.39 -38.22 -12.07
CA LEU A 182 -2.53 -38.50 -12.93
C LEU A 182 -3.84 -37.93 -12.43
N ASP A 183 -3.83 -36.67 -12.00
CA ASP A 183 -5.00 -35.90 -11.58
C ASP A 183 -5.58 -34.96 -12.66
N GLY A 184 -4.80 -34.60 -13.68
CA GLY A 184 -5.22 -33.78 -14.83
C GLY A 184 -4.43 -32.49 -14.96
N MET A 185 -3.70 -32.10 -13.92
CA MET A 185 -2.76 -30.96 -13.99
C MET A 185 -1.38 -31.45 -14.40
N ILE A 186 -0.68 -30.69 -15.24
CA ILE A 186 0.70 -31.03 -15.60
C ILE A 186 1.68 -30.58 -14.52
N ASP A 187 2.76 -31.33 -14.33
CA ASP A 187 3.82 -31.07 -13.32
C ASP A 187 4.40 -29.63 -13.40
N ALA A 188 4.22 -28.92 -14.51
CA ALA A 188 4.69 -27.56 -14.70
C ALA A 188 3.82 -26.51 -14.00
N PHE A 189 2.54 -26.81 -13.80
CA PHE A 189 1.54 -25.92 -13.20
C PHE A 189 0.88 -26.53 -11.96
N ASP A 190 1.19 -27.76 -11.61
CA ASP A 190 0.66 -28.45 -10.44
C ASP A 190 1.41 -28.04 -9.14
N VAL A 191 0.65 -27.58 -8.13
CA VAL A 191 1.15 -27.20 -6.79
C VAL A 191 1.72 -28.40 -6.04
N ALA A 192 1.15 -29.58 -6.22
CA ALA A 192 1.58 -30.82 -5.59
C ALA A 192 1.71 -31.97 -6.62
N PRO A 193 2.78 -31.99 -7.44
CA PRO A 193 3.01 -32.91 -8.58
C PRO A 193 3.29 -34.37 -8.19
N ALA A 194 2.85 -34.79 -7.01
CA ALA A 194 2.89 -36.15 -6.51
C ALA A 194 1.66 -36.54 -5.67
N ASP A 195 0.71 -35.63 -5.41
CA ASP A 195 -0.55 -35.91 -4.70
C ASP A 195 -1.79 -35.91 -5.63
N PRO A 196 -2.30 -37.10 -6.02
CA PRO A 196 -3.41 -37.24 -6.96
C PRO A 196 -4.80 -36.91 -6.37
N LEU A 197 -4.85 -36.07 -5.33
CA LEU A 197 -6.04 -35.51 -4.71
C LEU A 197 -6.01 -33.99 -4.69
N ASP A 198 -4.88 -33.38 -5.06
CA ASP A 198 -4.80 -31.97 -5.35
C ASP A 198 -5.48 -31.69 -6.70
N GLY A 199 -5.78 -30.42 -6.94
CA GLY A 199 -6.23 -29.86 -8.21
C GLY A 199 -5.98 -28.36 -8.26
N GLY A 200 -5.05 -27.88 -7.43
CA GLY A 200 -4.59 -26.49 -7.42
C GLY A 200 -3.52 -26.24 -8.46
N SER A 201 -3.51 -25.03 -9.01
CA SER A 201 -2.49 -24.56 -9.95
C SER A 201 -1.50 -23.60 -9.29
N THR A 202 -0.25 -23.60 -9.76
CA THR A 202 0.78 -22.61 -9.45
C THR A 202 0.73 -21.42 -10.42
N SER A 203 -0.12 -21.45 -11.46
CA SER A 203 -0.29 -20.30 -12.34
C SER A 203 -1.06 -19.21 -11.60
N MET A 204 -0.38 -18.11 -11.28
CA MET A 204 -1.03 -16.81 -11.17
C MET A 204 -0.92 -16.19 -12.57
N PRO A 205 -2.02 -16.07 -13.32
CA PRO A 205 -2.00 -15.41 -14.62
C PRO A 205 -1.55 -13.95 -14.47
N GLY A 206 -0.90 -13.41 -15.51
CA GLY A 206 -0.52 -12.00 -15.56
C GLY A 206 -1.76 -11.10 -15.64
N ASP A 207 -1.58 -9.86 -15.19
CA ASP A 207 -2.53 -8.76 -15.25
C ASP A 207 -1.64 -7.51 -15.42
N ALA A 208 -1.41 -7.10 -16.67
CA ALA A 208 -0.36 -6.16 -17.04
C ALA A 208 -0.71 -4.70 -16.69
N ASP A 209 -1.98 -4.32 -16.73
CA ASP A 209 -2.47 -2.99 -16.35
C ASP A 209 -3.07 -2.93 -14.93
N MET A 210 -3.17 -4.07 -14.24
CA MET A 210 -3.68 -4.24 -12.88
C MET A 210 -5.15 -3.84 -12.69
N ASP A 211 -5.96 -3.89 -13.74
CA ASP A 211 -7.39 -3.54 -13.68
C ASP A 211 -8.26 -4.66 -13.05
N GLY A 212 -7.65 -5.84 -12.83
CA GLY A 212 -8.27 -7.04 -12.29
C GLY A 212 -8.87 -7.97 -13.36
N LEU A 213 -8.62 -7.71 -14.64
CA LEU A 213 -8.83 -8.60 -15.78
C LEU A 213 -7.46 -9.10 -16.28
N GLU A 214 -7.22 -10.38 -16.07
CA GLU A 214 -5.97 -11.04 -16.42
C GLU A 214 -5.79 -11.07 -17.95
N ASP A 215 -4.55 -10.95 -18.41
CA ASP A 215 -4.16 -10.76 -19.82
C ASP A 215 -4.89 -11.71 -20.79
N TYR A 216 -5.05 -13.00 -20.44
CA TYR A 216 -5.74 -14.00 -21.28
C TYR A 216 -7.27 -13.81 -21.41
N ARG A 217 -7.81 -12.78 -20.76
CA ARG A 217 -9.23 -12.38 -20.79
C ARG A 217 -9.39 -10.95 -21.25
N ASP A 218 -8.28 -10.24 -21.42
CA ASP A 218 -8.21 -8.86 -21.85
C ASP A 218 -7.99 -8.82 -23.37
N ARG A 219 -8.42 -7.74 -24.02
CA ARG A 219 -8.17 -7.52 -25.45
C ARG A 219 -7.21 -6.36 -25.71
N ASP A 220 -6.75 -5.71 -24.66
CA ASP A 220 -5.92 -4.52 -24.60
C ASP A 220 -5.11 -4.56 -23.29
N SER A 221 -4.26 -5.59 -23.13
CA SER A 221 -3.69 -6.01 -21.84
C SER A 221 -2.88 -4.94 -21.10
N ASP A 222 -2.31 -3.95 -21.81
CA ASP A 222 -1.59 -2.81 -21.21
C ASP A 222 -2.40 -1.49 -21.22
N ALA A 223 -3.69 -1.56 -21.58
CA ALA A 223 -4.69 -0.49 -21.59
C ALA A 223 -4.28 0.82 -22.29
N ASP A 224 -3.39 0.75 -23.27
CA ASP A 224 -2.94 1.90 -24.03
C ASP A 224 -3.95 2.34 -25.13
N GLY A 225 -4.99 1.53 -25.38
CA GLY A 225 -6.02 1.74 -26.38
C GLY A 225 -5.72 1.15 -27.77
N ILE A 226 -4.68 0.32 -27.91
CA ILE A 226 -4.21 -0.25 -29.18
C ILE A 226 -4.70 -1.67 -29.45
N THR A 227 -5.25 -2.47 -28.57
CA THR A 227 -5.65 -3.89 -28.78
C THR A 227 -4.52 -4.84 -29.18
N ASP A 228 -4.37 -5.87 -28.37
CA ASP A 228 -3.38 -6.94 -28.47
C ASP A 228 -3.34 -7.58 -29.86
N ALA A 229 -4.51 -7.82 -30.47
CA ALA A 229 -4.60 -8.32 -31.84
C ALA A 229 -3.82 -7.46 -32.86
N ARG A 230 -3.86 -6.13 -32.74
CA ARG A 230 -3.11 -5.22 -33.63
C ARG A 230 -1.63 -5.29 -33.37
N GLU A 231 -1.25 -5.56 -32.13
CA GLU A 231 0.13 -5.60 -31.64
C GLU A 231 0.81 -6.93 -32.00
N GLY A 232 0.06 -8.01 -31.94
CA GLY A 232 0.37 -9.29 -32.58
C GLY A 232 0.45 -9.22 -34.10
N ALA A 233 0.17 -8.06 -34.70
CA ALA A 233 0.11 -7.82 -36.14
C ALA A 233 -0.93 -8.69 -36.86
N TYR A 234 -2.00 -9.06 -36.16
CA TYR A 234 -3.20 -9.63 -36.78
C TYR A 234 -3.94 -8.57 -37.60
N GLU A 235 -4.82 -9.03 -38.49
CA GLU A 235 -5.74 -8.09 -39.13
C GLU A 235 -6.88 -7.88 -38.14
N ASP A 236 -6.92 -6.76 -37.44
CA ASP A 236 -8.13 -6.19 -36.84
C ASP A 236 -8.43 -4.87 -37.56
N VAL A 237 -9.59 -4.78 -38.20
CA VAL A 237 -10.00 -3.61 -38.99
C VAL A 237 -11.11 -2.83 -38.29
N ASP A 238 -11.75 -3.45 -37.31
CA ASP A 238 -12.91 -2.96 -36.59
C ASP A 238 -12.49 -2.21 -35.34
N GLY A 239 -11.36 -2.61 -34.72
CA GLY A 239 -10.92 -2.19 -33.39
C GLY A 239 -11.65 -2.87 -32.27
N ASP A 240 -12.25 -4.04 -32.48
CA ASP A 240 -13.02 -4.76 -31.46
C ASP A 240 -12.17 -5.77 -30.67
N GLY A 241 -10.84 -5.69 -30.79
CA GLY A 241 -9.87 -6.60 -30.20
C GLY A 241 -9.86 -8.02 -30.80
N LEU A 242 -10.82 -8.38 -31.66
CA LEU A 242 -10.94 -9.72 -32.21
C LEU A 242 -10.21 -9.93 -33.54
N VAL A 243 -9.63 -11.11 -33.75
CA VAL A 243 -8.94 -11.43 -35.01
C VAL A 243 -9.90 -11.46 -36.21
N ASP A 244 -9.72 -10.50 -37.13
CA ASP A 244 -10.55 -10.38 -38.30
C ASP A 244 -10.31 -11.54 -39.31
N GLY A 245 -11.43 -12.15 -39.72
CA GLY A 245 -11.42 -13.28 -40.63
C GLY A 245 -10.87 -14.58 -40.06
N PHE A 246 -10.98 -14.76 -38.74
CA PHE A 246 -10.62 -15.93 -37.93
C PHE A 246 -10.73 -17.29 -38.67
N VAL A 247 -9.70 -18.14 -38.52
CA VAL A 247 -9.63 -19.47 -39.14
C VAL A 247 -9.20 -20.54 -38.14
N ASP A 248 -10.16 -21.10 -37.44
CA ASP A 248 -9.95 -22.38 -36.76
C ASP A 248 -10.29 -23.59 -37.67
N GLY A 249 -9.28 -24.40 -37.98
CA GLY A 249 -9.43 -25.65 -38.73
C GLY A 249 -9.52 -26.90 -37.87
N ASN A 250 -9.15 -26.79 -36.59
CA ASN A 250 -8.91 -27.85 -35.61
C ASN A 250 -10.13 -28.05 -34.73
N GLY A 251 -10.79 -26.96 -34.37
CA GLY A 251 -11.78 -26.85 -33.30
C GLY A 251 -11.14 -26.57 -31.94
N ASP A 252 -10.04 -25.82 -31.86
CA ASP A 252 -9.26 -25.58 -30.63
C ASP A 252 -9.11 -24.11 -30.26
N GLY A 253 -10.01 -23.23 -30.73
CA GLY A 253 -10.01 -21.84 -30.26
C GLY A 253 -8.98 -20.91 -30.90
N LEU A 254 -7.83 -21.44 -31.29
CA LEU A 254 -6.71 -20.62 -31.78
C LEU A 254 -6.65 -20.48 -33.32
N ASP A 255 -6.24 -19.30 -33.82
CA ASP A 255 -6.18 -19.05 -35.27
C ASP A 255 -5.04 -19.81 -36.01
N ASP A 256 -5.40 -20.77 -36.88
CA ASP A 256 -4.48 -21.57 -37.72
C ASP A 256 -3.52 -20.76 -38.64
N ARG A 257 -3.78 -19.46 -38.85
CA ARG A 257 -2.94 -18.60 -39.69
C ARG A 257 -1.64 -18.26 -38.98
N GLY A 258 -1.63 -18.33 -37.64
CA GLY A 258 -0.53 -18.11 -36.72
C GLY A 258 0.13 -16.74 -36.86
N ALA A 259 0.07 -15.90 -35.84
CA ALA A 259 1.09 -14.87 -35.63
C ALA A 259 2.33 -15.48 -35.00
N SER A 260 3.32 -14.61 -34.80
CA SER A 260 4.50 -14.91 -34.02
C SER A 260 4.11 -14.46 -32.61
N GLU A 261 3.85 -15.37 -31.67
CA GLU A 261 3.54 -15.16 -30.23
C GLU A 261 4.62 -14.35 -29.45
N ARG A 262 5.49 -13.63 -30.17
CA ARG A 262 6.65 -12.88 -29.70
C ARG A 262 6.94 -11.81 -30.74
N VAL A 263 5.96 -10.96 -31.04
CA VAL A 263 6.29 -9.66 -31.62
C VAL A 263 6.76 -8.83 -30.43
N ASP A 264 7.97 -8.31 -30.58
CA ASP A 264 8.77 -7.65 -29.56
C ASP A 264 9.70 -6.77 -30.39
N THR A 265 9.34 -5.49 -30.46
CA THR A 265 9.80 -4.51 -31.44
C THR A 265 11.15 -3.94 -31.00
N ASN A 266 11.27 -3.55 -29.75
CA ASN A 266 12.49 -3.02 -29.13
C ASN A 266 13.49 -4.14 -28.71
N THR A 267 13.06 -5.41 -28.58
CA THR A 267 13.85 -6.60 -28.19
C THR A 267 14.37 -6.60 -26.76
N ASP A 268 13.64 -6.00 -25.83
CA ASP A 268 13.97 -5.96 -24.41
C ASP A 268 13.54 -7.23 -23.64
N GLY A 269 12.50 -7.91 -24.11
CA GLY A 269 11.95 -9.11 -23.50
C GLY A 269 10.45 -9.07 -23.25
N THR A 270 9.83 -7.89 -23.28
CA THR A 270 8.39 -7.67 -23.17
C THR A 270 7.76 -7.80 -24.56
N PRO A 271 6.72 -8.60 -24.74
CA PRO A 271 5.96 -8.62 -25.99
C PRO A 271 5.23 -7.29 -26.22
N ASP A 272 5.06 -6.88 -27.48
CA ASP A 272 4.41 -5.62 -27.85
C ASP A 272 2.94 -5.46 -27.39
N TYR A 273 2.30 -6.49 -26.84
CA TYR A 273 0.90 -6.42 -26.34
C TYR A 273 0.85 -6.26 -24.81
N LEU A 274 2.02 -6.14 -24.17
CA LEU A 274 2.22 -5.94 -22.74
C LEU A 274 3.21 -4.79 -22.51
N ASP A 275 3.51 -4.01 -23.55
CA ASP A 275 4.63 -3.07 -23.58
C ASP A 275 4.09 -1.69 -23.96
N SER A 276 3.89 -0.85 -22.94
CA SER A 276 3.35 0.50 -23.07
C SER A 276 4.29 1.51 -23.79
N ASP A 277 5.52 1.10 -24.12
CA ASP A 277 6.46 1.77 -25.03
C ASP A 277 7.13 0.73 -25.95
N THR A 278 6.33 0.17 -26.85
CA THR A 278 6.68 -0.93 -27.76
C THR A 278 8.02 -0.73 -28.49
N ASP A 279 8.36 0.51 -28.84
CA ASP A 279 9.54 0.82 -29.62
C ASP A 279 10.75 1.31 -28.80
N GLY A 280 10.51 1.54 -27.50
CA GLY A 280 11.50 1.84 -26.47
C GLY A 280 12.17 3.18 -26.72
N ASP A 281 11.43 4.12 -27.31
CA ASP A 281 11.93 5.46 -27.53
C ASP A 281 11.60 6.41 -26.40
N GLY A 282 10.66 6.08 -25.50
CA GLY A 282 10.29 6.80 -24.28
C GLY A 282 9.04 7.67 -24.41
N VAL A 283 8.26 7.50 -25.49
CA VAL A 283 6.93 8.08 -25.66
C VAL A 283 5.92 6.94 -25.57
N ASN A 284 4.92 7.08 -24.70
CA ASN A 284 3.95 6.02 -24.44
C ASN A 284 3.03 5.77 -25.66
N ASP A 285 2.76 4.49 -25.92
CA ASP A 285 1.99 4.03 -27.08
C ASP A 285 0.54 4.57 -27.09
N ALA A 286 -0.06 4.83 -25.93
CA ALA A 286 -1.39 5.46 -25.84
C ALA A 286 -1.41 6.87 -26.47
N VAL A 287 -0.30 7.60 -26.37
CA VAL A 287 -0.13 8.91 -27.01
C VAL A 287 0.09 8.72 -28.51
N GLU A 288 1.04 7.88 -28.90
CA GLU A 288 1.43 7.71 -30.30
C GLU A 288 0.35 7.01 -31.16
N GLY A 289 -0.44 6.14 -30.55
CA GLY A 289 -1.58 5.43 -31.13
C GLY A 289 -2.80 6.34 -31.34
N SER A 290 -2.93 7.41 -30.54
CA SER A 290 -4.11 8.27 -30.52
C SER A 290 -3.86 9.73 -30.90
N ASP A 291 -2.63 10.21 -31.05
CA ASP A 291 -2.34 11.58 -31.52
C ASP A 291 -2.38 11.69 -33.05
N GLY A 292 -3.58 11.92 -33.58
CA GLY A 292 -3.80 12.07 -35.02
C GLY A 292 -3.41 13.43 -35.60
N ASP A 293 -3.16 14.45 -34.77
CA ASP A 293 -2.82 15.80 -35.23
C ASP A 293 -1.42 16.29 -34.89
N GLY A 294 -0.67 15.50 -34.11
CA GLY A 294 0.74 15.64 -33.81
C GLY A 294 1.01 16.82 -32.89
N ASP A 295 0.17 17.02 -31.87
CA ASP A 295 0.26 18.14 -30.93
C ASP A 295 0.78 17.76 -29.55
N GLY A 296 1.06 16.48 -29.31
CA GLY A 296 1.56 15.98 -28.04
C GLY A 296 0.50 15.18 -27.30
N VAL A 297 -0.76 15.48 -27.54
CA VAL A 297 -1.82 15.02 -26.67
C VAL A 297 -2.65 14.02 -27.44
N ALA A 298 -2.88 12.85 -26.85
CA ALA A 298 -3.77 11.86 -27.43
C ALA A 298 -5.14 12.50 -27.79
N ASP A 299 -5.59 12.36 -29.05
CA ASP A 299 -6.91 12.89 -29.49
C ASP A 299 -8.06 12.20 -28.74
N LEU A 300 -7.79 11.01 -28.21
CA LEU A 300 -8.70 10.11 -27.52
C LEU A 300 -7.97 9.58 -26.28
N VAL A 301 -8.59 9.72 -25.13
CA VAL A 301 -8.08 9.27 -23.82
C VAL A 301 -9.09 8.28 -23.26
N ALA A 302 -8.61 7.30 -22.49
CA ALA A 302 -9.42 6.34 -21.77
C ALA A 302 -10.51 7.04 -20.93
N SER A 303 -11.66 6.38 -20.81
CA SER A 303 -12.79 6.90 -20.03
C SER A 303 -12.82 6.36 -18.60
N GLY A 304 -11.98 5.38 -18.27
CA GLY A 304 -11.97 4.63 -17.02
C GLY A 304 -13.19 3.75 -16.86
N ALA A 305 -13.79 3.30 -17.97
CA ALA A 305 -15.01 2.52 -17.95
C ALA A 305 -15.04 1.49 -19.08
N ASP A 306 -15.09 0.21 -18.70
CA ASP A 306 -15.47 -0.89 -19.56
C ASP A 306 -16.91 -1.33 -19.23
N THR A 307 -17.84 -1.14 -20.17
CA THR A 307 -19.25 -1.52 -19.99
C THR A 307 -19.50 -3.02 -20.25
N ASP A 308 -18.68 -3.66 -21.08
CA ASP A 308 -18.86 -5.01 -21.61
C ASP A 308 -18.14 -6.05 -20.75
N GLY A 309 -17.03 -5.65 -20.13
CA GLY A 309 -16.13 -6.54 -19.39
C GLY A 309 -15.27 -7.35 -20.35
N ASP A 310 -14.78 -6.74 -21.43
CA ASP A 310 -13.90 -7.37 -22.42
C ASP A 310 -12.53 -6.69 -22.56
N GLY A 311 -12.14 -5.89 -21.56
CA GLY A 311 -10.80 -5.31 -21.42
C GLY A 311 -10.60 -3.99 -22.18
N LEU A 312 -11.39 -3.76 -23.23
CA LEU A 312 -11.27 -2.54 -24.04
C LEU A 312 -12.13 -1.39 -23.49
N ASP A 313 -11.52 -0.28 -23.08
CA ASP A 313 -12.25 0.89 -22.54
C ASP A 313 -13.31 1.46 -23.53
N ASP A 314 -14.45 1.92 -22.99
CA ASP A 314 -15.61 2.47 -23.73
C ASP A 314 -15.23 3.60 -24.73
N ALA A 315 -14.10 4.28 -24.53
CA ALA A 315 -13.57 5.30 -25.44
C ALA A 315 -13.02 4.69 -26.74
N PHE A 316 -12.34 3.54 -26.64
CA PHE A 316 -11.72 2.82 -27.74
C PHE A 316 -12.64 1.74 -28.33
N ASP A 317 -13.58 1.22 -27.55
CA ASP A 317 -14.48 0.11 -27.92
C ASP A 317 -15.52 0.49 -29.03
N PRO A 318 -15.45 -0.12 -30.23
CA PRO A 318 -16.42 0.10 -31.31
C PRO A 318 -17.78 -0.60 -31.10
N ASP A 319 -17.85 -1.61 -30.24
CA ASP A 319 -19.07 -2.34 -29.85
C ASP A 319 -19.88 -1.60 -28.78
N CYS A 320 -19.22 -0.71 -28.04
CA CYS A 320 -19.79 0.37 -27.26
C CYS A 320 -20.62 1.34 -28.13
N THR A 321 -21.90 0.99 -28.32
CA THR A 321 -22.89 1.89 -28.93
C THR A 321 -23.52 2.79 -27.86
N ALA A 322 -23.86 4.04 -28.20
CA ALA A 322 -24.55 5.01 -27.33
C ALA A 322 -25.90 4.60 -26.67
N MET A 323 -26.34 3.34 -26.76
CA MET A 323 -27.40 2.73 -25.94
C MET A 323 -26.89 1.71 -24.88
N LEU A 324 -25.66 1.20 -25.00
CA LEU A 324 -24.98 0.26 -24.10
C LEU A 324 -24.23 1.07 -23.02
N CYS A 325 -23.17 1.79 -23.40
CA CYS A 325 -22.24 2.59 -22.59
C CYS A 325 -22.68 4.05 -22.36
N MET A 326 -23.89 4.23 -21.83
CA MET A 326 -24.40 5.52 -21.25
C MET A 326 -24.32 6.82 -22.08
N GLY A 327 -23.88 6.81 -23.34
CA GLY A 327 -23.81 7.98 -24.21
C GLY A 327 -22.45 8.22 -24.87
N VAL A 328 -21.42 7.46 -24.50
CA VAL A 328 -20.16 7.35 -25.23
C VAL A 328 -20.42 6.50 -26.48
N ALA A 329 -19.66 6.74 -27.54
CA ALA A 329 -19.68 5.90 -28.71
C ALA A 329 -18.22 5.72 -29.05
N GLY A 330 -17.63 4.62 -28.58
CA GLY A 330 -16.23 4.35 -28.79
C GLY A 330 -15.92 4.24 -30.28
N VAL A 331 -14.66 4.50 -30.59
CA VAL A 331 -14.17 4.60 -31.95
C VAL A 331 -12.79 3.99 -31.97
N ALA A 332 -12.65 2.88 -32.70
CA ALA A 332 -11.34 2.36 -33.08
C ALA A 332 -10.39 3.48 -33.54
N PRO A 333 -9.27 3.71 -32.81
CA PRO A 333 -8.37 4.81 -33.09
C PRO A 333 -7.76 4.65 -34.49
N ALA A 334 -7.51 5.78 -35.14
CA ALA A 334 -6.91 5.79 -36.46
C ALA A 334 -5.39 5.87 -36.29
N LEU A 335 -4.75 4.71 -36.06
CA LEU A 335 -3.32 4.59 -35.82
C LEU A 335 -2.48 5.48 -36.79
N PRO A 336 -1.77 6.49 -36.26
CA PRO A 336 -0.88 7.38 -37.00
C PRO A 336 0.28 6.65 -37.73
N ASP A 337 0.85 7.32 -38.74
CA ASP A 337 2.03 6.90 -39.54
C ASP A 337 2.59 8.19 -40.18
N THR A 338 3.34 8.95 -39.38
CA THR A 338 3.75 10.34 -39.66
C THR A 338 4.56 10.46 -40.95
N ASP A 339 5.61 9.64 -41.14
CA ASP A 339 6.43 9.64 -42.34
C ASP A 339 5.82 8.86 -43.54
N SER A 340 4.72 8.14 -43.32
CA SER A 340 4.03 7.28 -44.27
C SER A 340 4.89 6.12 -44.83
N ASN A 341 5.81 5.58 -44.03
CA ASN A 341 6.66 4.45 -44.39
C ASN A 341 5.94 3.10 -44.22
N GLY A 342 4.84 3.10 -43.48
CA GLY A 342 3.97 1.95 -43.22
C GLY A 342 4.34 1.13 -41.99
N VAL A 343 5.10 1.70 -41.06
CA VAL A 343 5.19 1.35 -39.65
C VAL A 343 4.34 2.40 -38.90
N PRO A 344 3.40 2.01 -38.03
CA PRO A 344 2.70 2.95 -37.15
C PRO A 344 3.66 3.67 -36.19
N ASN A 345 3.20 4.76 -35.58
CA ASN A 345 4.06 5.61 -34.79
C ASN A 345 4.66 4.91 -33.55
N TRP A 346 3.82 4.31 -32.73
CA TRP A 346 4.13 3.38 -31.60
C TRP A 346 5.02 2.15 -31.94
N ARG A 347 5.58 2.07 -33.15
CA ARG A 347 6.53 1.04 -33.57
C ARG A 347 7.74 1.62 -34.32
N ASP A 348 7.81 2.92 -34.46
CA ASP A 348 8.81 3.65 -35.22
C ASP A 348 9.55 4.68 -34.35
N PRO A 349 10.75 4.32 -33.83
CA PRO A 349 11.54 5.19 -32.94
C PRO A 349 12.09 6.48 -33.58
N ASP A 350 11.61 6.88 -34.76
CA ASP A 350 11.98 8.03 -35.60
C ASP A 350 10.79 8.31 -36.54
N ASP A 351 9.68 8.71 -35.92
CA ASP A 351 8.34 8.80 -36.49
C ASP A 351 8.20 9.62 -37.78
N ASP A 352 9.00 10.69 -37.87
CA ASP A 352 9.03 11.61 -39.00
C ASP A 352 10.14 11.25 -40.04
N GLY A 353 11.03 10.33 -39.66
CA GLY A 353 12.12 9.79 -40.45
C GLY A 353 13.25 10.77 -40.73
N ASP A 354 13.46 11.78 -39.88
CA ASP A 354 14.53 12.76 -39.99
C ASP A 354 15.88 12.28 -39.44
N GLY A 355 15.84 11.26 -38.56
CA GLY A 355 16.99 10.59 -37.99
C GLY A 355 17.36 11.01 -36.56
N LEU A 356 16.45 11.66 -35.84
CA LEU A 356 16.43 11.83 -34.39
C LEU A 356 15.34 10.93 -33.79
N PRO A 357 15.55 10.31 -32.61
CA PRO A 357 14.47 9.63 -31.90
C PRO A 357 13.39 10.61 -31.46
N THR A 358 12.12 10.18 -31.44
CA THR A 358 10.94 11.02 -31.13
C THR A 358 11.14 11.73 -29.79
N LEU A 359 11.55 10.97 -28.78
CA LEU A 359 12.00 11.44 -27.47
C LEU A 359 13.07 12.53 -27.45
N GLN A 360 13.98 12.51 -28.41
CA GLN A 360 15.15 13.39 -28.42
C GLN A 360 14.89 14.71 -29.14
N GLU A 361 13.66 14.92 -29.61
CA GLU A 361 13.15 16.18 -30.14
C GLU A 361 12.80 17.19 -29.02
N ARG A 362 12.72 16.71 -27.76
CA ARG A 362 12.33 17.40 -26.51
C ARG A 362 13.22 18.54 -25.98
N THR A 363 14.18 19.09 -26.74
CA THR A 363 15.20 20.03 -26.17
C THR A 363 15.02 21.52 -26.47
N GLU A 364 13.89 21.96 -27.04
CA GLU A 364 13.65 23.39 -27.28
C GLU A 364 12.37 23.88 -26.55
N PRO A 365 12.38 25.08 -25.95
CA PRO A 365 11.18 25.68 -25.38
C PRO A 365 10.27 26.28 -26.46
N ASP A 366 8.97 25.97 -26.39
CA ASP A 366 7.91 26.53 -27.25
C ASP A 366 7.95 28.07 -27.25
N VAL A 367 8.33 28.65 -28.39
CA VAL A 367 8.46 30.10 -28.62
C VAL A 367 7.15 30.78 -29.00
N ASP A 368 6.10 30.01 -29.25
CA ASP A 368 4.83 30.37 -29.86
C ASP A 368 3.66 30.33 -28.83
N MET A 369 3.73 29.40 -27.87
CA MET A 369 2.76 29.15 -26.79
C MET A 369 1.39 28.71 -27.32
N ASP A 370 1.37 27.85 -28.34
CA ASP A 370 0.14 27.29 -28.91
C ASP A 370 -0.09 25.79 -28.68
N GLY A 371 0.83 25.10 -28.02
CA GLY A 371 0.72 23.74 -27.51
C GLY A 371 1.87 23.40 -26.55
N PRO A 372 1.91 22.21 -25.94
CA PRO A 372 3.08 21.79 -25.18
C PRO A 372 4.24 21.42 -26.13
N ALA A 373 5.49 21.66 -25.70
CA ALA A 373 6.67 21.73 -26.55
C ALA A 373 7.13 20.40 -27.20
N TYR A 374 6.49 19.29 -26.85
CA TYR A 374 7.01 17.95 -27.13
C TYR A 374 6.55 17.35 -28.47
N LEU A 375 5.68 18.01 -29.24
CA LEU A 375 5.33 17.62 -30.63
C LEU A 375 5.21 18.78 -31.66
N ASP A 376 5.55 20.04 -31.32
CA ASP A 376 5.56 21.13 -32.31
C ASP A 376 6.79 21.06 -33.24
N ASP A 377 6.64 20.40 -34.39
CA ASP A 377 7.68 20.28 -35.41
C ASP A 377 7.93 21.57 -36.23
N ASP A 378 7.10 22.63 -36.09
CA ASP A 378 7.08 23.84 -36.92
C ASP A 378 6.85 25.11 -36.07
N ASP A 379 7.76 25.42 -35.15
CA ASP A 379 7.73 26.55 -34.17
C ASP A 379 7.40 27.95 -34.75
N ASP A 380 7.36 28.12 -36.07
CA ASP A 380 6.96 29.38 -36.73
C ASP A 380 5.78 29.29 -37.71
N ASP A 381 5.06 28.16 -37.71
CA ASP A 381 3.78 27.88 -38.39
C ASP A 381 3.88 28.21 -39.91
N ASP A 382 5.04 27.86 -40.47
CA ASP A 382 5.56 28.17 -41.81
C ASP A 382 5.31 27.01 -42.80
N GLY A 383 5.08 25.82 -42.25
CA GLY A 383 4.89 24.53 -42.89
C GLY A 383 6.21 23.89 -43.29
N VAL A 384 7.29 24.14 -42.54
CA VAL A 384 8.63 23.59 -42.75
C VAL A 384 9.22 23.22 -41.39
N PRO A 385 9.55 21.94 -41.13
CA PRO A 385 9.98 21.54 -39.81
C PRO A 385 11.22 22.29 -39.32
N THR A 386 11.30 22.57 -38.03
CA THR A 386 12.38 23.31 -37.38
C THR A 386 13.74 22.68 -37.67
N SER A 387 13.82 21.34 -37.75
CA SER A 387 15.03 20.60 -38.16
C SER A 387 15.48 20.89 -39.62
N ALA A 388 14.54 21.21 -40.52
CA ALA A 388 14.80 21.48 -41.94
C ALA A 388 15.31 22.92 -42.23
N GLU A 389 15.11 23.86 -41.31
CA GLU A 389 15.57 25.27 -41.37
C GLU A 389 17.11 25.39 -41.42
N CYS A 390 17.81 24.41 -40.83
CA CYS A 390 19.28 24.30 -40.79
C CYS A 390 19.96 24.32 -42.18
N THR A 391 19.25 23.99 -43.26
CA THR A 391 19.82 23.99 -44.62
C THR A 391 19.82 25.36 -45.33
N THR A 392 19.17 26.38 -44.78
CA THR A 392 19.04 27.70 -45.45
C THR A 392 20.01 28.78 -44.97
N GLY A 393 20.73 28.51 -43.87
CA GLY A 393 21.94 29.22 -43.44
C GLY A 393 21.71 30.65 -43.00
N ASN A 394 20.67 30.89 -42.19
CA ASN A 394 20.31 32.24 -41.79
C ASN A 394 19.74 32.35 -40.35
N VAL A 395 20.09 31.43 -39.45
CA VAL A 395 19.78 31.44 -38.01
C VAL A 395 21.09 31.27 -37.19
N PRO A 396 21.25 31.85 -35.98
CA PRO A 396 22.52 31.91 -35.24
C PRO A 396 22.96 30.63 -34.52
N THR A 397 22.12 29.59 -34.40
CA THR A 397 22.31 28.45 -33.49
C THR A 397 23.24 27.35 -34.02
N CYS A 398 23.57 27.30 -35.31
CA CYS A 398 24.36 26.19 -35.89
C CYS A 398 25.91 26.36 -35.88
N GLU A 399 26.55 26.91 -34.83
CA GLU A 399 28.04 26.89 -34.71
C GLU A 399 28.57 25.51 -34.23
N ASP A 400 29.86 25.23 -34.45
CA ASP A 400 30.58 23.96 -34.13
C ASP A 400 32.00 24.38 -33.70
N SER A 401 32.16 24.60 -32.40
CA SER A 401 33.22 25.34 -31.73
C SER A 401 34.48 24.49 -31.51
N ASP A 402 34.32 23.21 -31.20
CA ASP A 402 35.41 22.23 -31.09
C ASP A 402 35.80 21.62 -32.46
N GLY A 403 34.92 21.70 -33.46
CA GLY A 403 35.13 21.24 -34.83
C GLY A 403 35.01 19.72 -34.99
N ASN A 404 34.30 19.04 -34.09
CA ASN A 404 34.11 17.59 -34.11
C ASN A 404 33.05 17.13 -35.13
N GLY A 405 32.18 18.04 -35.58
CA GLY A 405 31.15 17.82 -36.58
C GLY A 405 29.72 17.72 -36.05
N THR A 406 29.52 17.88 -34.75
CA THR A 406 28.26 18.13 -34.05
C THR A 406 28.14 19.64 -33.80
N ALA A 407 26.93 20.18 -33.77
CA ALA A 407 26.75 21.62 -33.53
C ALA A 407 26.72 21.91 -32.03
N ASP A 408 27.13 23.11 -31.63
CA ASP A 408 27.31 23.51 -30.22
C ASP A 408 26.04 23.32 -29.38
N TYR A 409 24.85 23.56 -29.96
CA TYR A 409 23.58 23.36 -29.25
C TYR A 409 23.17 21.88 -29.06
N VAL A 410 23.91 20.94 -29.67
CA VAL A 410 23.60 19.49 -29.65
C VAL A 410 24.63 18.71 -28.83
N GLN A 411 25.63 19.37 -28.25
CA GLN A 411 26.69 18.69 -27.51
C GLN A 411 26.92 19.38 -26.17
N THR A 412 27.04 18.57 -25.12
CA THR A 412 27.16 19.04 -23.74
C THR A 412 28.56 19.52 -23.36
N ASP A 413 29.55 19.43 -24.26
CA ASP A 413 30.92 19.99 -24.14
C ASP A 413 31.26 20.69 -25.48
N SER A 414 30.72 21.89 -25.69
CA SER A 414 30.82 22.65 -26.95
C SER A 414 32.26 23.00 -27.35
N ASP A 415 33.14 23.04 -26.36
CA ASP A 415 34.54 23.46 -26.43
C ASP A 415 35.49 22.26 -26.66
N GLY A 416 35.07 21.07 -26.24
CA GLY A 416 35.76 19.78 -26.36
C GLY A 416 36.92 19.63 -25.40
N ASP A 417 36.86 20.29 -24.24
CA ASP A 417 37.95 20.33 -23.25
C ASP A 417 37.73 19.44 -22.03
N GLY A 418 36.56 18.81 -21.95
CA GLY A 418 36.19 17.78 -20.98
C GLY A 418 35.41 18.28 -19.77
N LEU A 419 34.89 19.51 -19.82
CA LEU A 419 33.90 20.06 -18.89
C LEU A 419 32.58 20.29 -19.63
N LEU A 420 31.46 20.14 -18.94
CA LEU A 420 30.13 20.33 -19.55
C LEU A 420 29.80 21.82 -19.67
N ASP A 421 29.03 22.20 -20.68
CA ASP A 421 28.67 23.60 -20.99
C ASP A 421 27.87 24.28 -19.88
N GLY A 422 27.16 23.50 -19.04
CA GLY A 422 26.48 24.01 -17.84
C GLY A 422 27.45 24.41 -16.71
N VAL A 423 28.68 23.87 -16.74
CA VAL A 423 29.72 24.08 -15.72
C VAL A 423 30.70 25.19 -16.15
N GLU A 424 30.74 25.56 -17.43
CA GLU A 424 31.68 26.55 -17.95
C GLU A 424 31.09 27.56 -18.95
N CYS A 425 31.91 28.50 -19.43
CA CYS A 425 31.46 29.50 -20.42
C CYS A 425 31.53 28.92 -21.85
N PRO A 426 30.40 28.65 -22.52
CA PRO A 426 30.32 27.76 -23.71
C PRO A 426 30.98 28.30 -24.98
N THR A 427 31.59 29.50 -24.96
CA THR A 427 32.08 30.12 -26.21
C THR A 427 33.48 30.76 -26.22
N GLN A 428 34.28 30.86 -25.13
CA GLN A 428 35.74 31.19 -25.18
C GLN A 428 36.55 30.93 -23.88
N PRO A 429 37.86 30.60 -23.98
CA PRO A 429 38.71 30.32 -22.82
C PRO A 429 38.99 31.56 -21.96
N CYS A 430 38.58 31.50 -20.69
CA CYS A 430 38.84 32.49 -19.65
C CYS A 430 40.36 32.66 -19.39
N ARG A 431 40.77 33.87 -19.00
CA ARG A 431 42.18 34.23 -18.78
C ARG A 431 42.49 34.38 -17.29
N ASN A 432 43.18 33.41 -16.68
CA ASN A 432 43.79 33.62 -15.35
C ASN A 432 45.19 34.28 -15.44
N THR A 433 45.59 34.94 -14.36
CA THR A 433 46.99 35.31 -14.09
C THR A 433 47.30 35.05 -12.62
N ASP A 434 48.18 34.08 -12.36
CA ASP A 434 48.63 33.55 -11.05
C ASP A 434 48.75 34.58 -9.91
N ALA A 435 48.04 34.34 -8.80
CA ALA A 435 48.50 34.55 -7.41
C ALA A 435 47.56 33.85 -6.41
N PRO A 436 48.10 33.17 -5.36
CA PRO A 436 49.49 33.16 -4.93
C PRO A 436 50.36 32.06 -5.58
N ALA A 437 51.68 32.13 -5.35
CA ALA A 437 52.70 31.48 -6.15
C ALA A 437 53.33 30.28 -5.43
N ASP A 438 52.72 29.11 -5.60
CA ASP A 438 53.08 27.85 -4.93
C ASP A 438 53.89 26.86 -5.85
N ASP A 439 53.98 27.16 -7.16
CA ASP A 439 54.61 26.37 -8.24
C ASP A 439 53.71 25.21 -8.80
N LEU A 440 52.40 25.16 -8.50
CA LEU A 440 51.37 24.38 -9.22
C LEU A 440 50.65 25.23 -10.30
N GLU A 441 49.85 24.60 -11.17
CA GLU A 441 49.02 25.28 -12.19
C GLU A 441 47.55 25.08 -11.72
N ASP A 442 46.76 26.16 -11.50
CA ASP A 442 45.44 26.27 -10.78
C ASP A 442 44.50 25.08 -10.84
N PHE A 443 44.31 24.43 -12.00
CA PHE A 443 43.38 23.30 -12.14
C PHE A 443 43.79 22.02 -11.36
N ARG A 444 44.70 22.14 -10.39
CA ARG A 444 45.17 21.12 -9.46
C ARG A 444 45.53 21.71 -8.07
N ASP A 445 45.19 22.96 -7.81
CA ASP A 445 45.10 23.42 -6.43
C ASP A 445 43.68 23.10 -5.97
N ASP A 446 43.57 22.45 -4.82
CA ASP A 446 42.29 22.05 -4.23
C ASP A 446 41.85 23.10 -3.18
N ASP A 447 42.54 24.25 -3.10
CA ASP A 447 42.52 25.31 -2.05
C ASP A 447 43.20 26.56 -2.66
N ASP A 448 42.46 27.31 -3.49
CA ASP A 448 42.96 28.34 -4.41
C ASP A 448 43.46 29.63 -3.71
N ASP A 449 42.91 29.95 -2.54
CA ASP A 449 43.25 31.14 -1.74
C ASP A 449 44.29 30.80 -0.64
N GLY A 450 44.34 29.54 -0.20
CA GLY A 450 45.31 28.95 0.72
C GLY A 450 44.93 29.01 2.21
N ASP A 451 43.65 29.18 2.52
CA ASP A 451 43.12 29.30 3.88
C ASP A 451 42.96 27.93 4.58
N GLY A 452 42.81 26.86 3.79
CA GLY A 452 42.67 25.48 4.23
C GLY A 452 41.28 24.87 4.07
N ILE A 453 40.33 25.59 3.48
CA ILE A 453 39.03 25.10 2.99
C ILE A 453 39.20 24.66 1.53
N PRO A 454 38.64 23.51 1.12
CA PRO A 454 38.70 23.10 -0.27
C PRO A 454 37.87 24.01 -1.18
N THR A 455 38.41 24.37 -2.33
CA THR A 455 37.73 25.25 -3.29
C THR A 455 36.37 24.74 -3.77
N ALA A 456 36.09 23.44 -3.70
CA ALA A 456 34.78 22.88 -4.00
C ALA A 456 33.73 23.14 -2.90
N ASP A 457 34.17 23.22 -1.64
CA ASP A 457 33.30 23.45 -0.49
C ASP A 457 32.93 24.95 -0.40
N GLU A 458 33.66 25.82 -1.10
CA GLU A 458 33.40 27.27 -1.23
C GLU A 458 32.46 27.63 -2.41
N VAL A 459 31.95 26.64 -3.16
CA VAL A 459 31.05 26.84 -4.33
C VAL A 459 29.75 26.03 -4.30
N ALA A 460 29.40 25.36 -3.22
CA ALA A 460 28.18 24.57 -3.15
C ALA A 460 26.97 25.40 -2.63
N ASP A 461 26.14 25.88 -3.57
CA ASP A 461 24.66 25.70 -3.66
C ASP A 461 23.96 26.82 -4.50
N GLN A 462 22.96 26.44 -5.31
CA GLN A 462 22.04 27.23 -6.17
C GLN A 462 22.59 28.42 -7.01
N GLY A 463 23.12 28.11 -8.21
CA GLY A 463 22.78 28.85 -9.44
C GLY A 463 23.23 30.31 -9.66
N THR A 464 23.83 31.04 -8.69
CA THR A 464 24.24 32.44 -8.93
C THR A 464 25.50 32.88 -8.17
N TYR A 465 26.70 32.57 -8.72
CA TYR A 465 27.96 33.05 -8.12
C TYR A 465 28.11 34.57 -8.15
N GLY A 466 27.91 35.18 -6.97
CA GLY A 466 28.26 36.53 -6.61
C GLY A 466 29.34 36.56 -5.52
N THR A 467 29.63 37.77 -5.05
CA THR A 467 30.51 38.04 -3.90
C THR A 467 29.57 38.24 -2.71
N PRO A 468 29.44 37.30 -1.75
CA PRO A 468 28.43 37.37 -0.69
C PRO A 468 28.46 38.73 0.03
N ASP A 469 29.66 39.23 0.31
CA ASP A 469 29.91 40.52 0.94
C ASP A 469 29.78 41.77 0.02
N ALA A 470 29.55 41.61 -1.30
CA ALA A 470 29.44 42.73 -2.22
C ALA A 470 30.75 43.26 -2.86
N ASP A 471 31.94 42.76 -2.52
CA ASP A 471 33.20 43.49 -2.71
C ASP A 471 33.85 43.35 -4.11
N GLY A 472 33.42 42.34 -4.86
CA GLY A 472 33.91 42.03 -6.21
C GLY A 472 35.09 41.05 -6.29
N VAL A 473 35.40 40.33 -5.21
CA VAL A 473 36.20 39.11 -5.14
C VAL A 473 35.25 37.93 -4.89
N ASP A 474 35.35 36.88 -5.70
CA ASP A 474 34.48 35.69 -5.56
C ASP A 474 34.93 34.90 -4.32
N ALA A 475 34.00 34.28 -3.59
CA ALA A 475 34.23 33.65 -2.27
C ALA A 475 35.45 32.72 -2.23
N TRP A 476 35.57 31.79 -3.20
CA TRP A 476 36.72 30.89 -3.37
C TRP A 476 38.10 31.57 -3.63
N LEU A 477 38.16 32.90 -3.63
CA LEU A 477 39.38 33.71 -3.75
C LEU A 477 39.46 34.81 -2.67
N ASP A 478 38.48 34.89 -1.77
CA ASP A 478 38.45 35.78 -0.62
C ASP A 478 38.87 35.03 0.65
N ASP A 479 39.41 35.75 1.64
CA ASP A 479 39.92 35.20 2.92
C ASP A 479 38.99 35.62 4.08
N ASP A 480 37.79 36.12 3.75
CA ASP A 480 36.74 36.80 4.54
C ASP A 480 35.49 36.96 3.63
N SER A 481 34.88 35.83 3.23
CA SER A 481 33.93 35.70 2.11
C SER A 481 32.54 36.31 2.37
N ASP A 482 32.10 36.32 3.61
CA ASP A 482 30.88 36.96 4.12
C ASP A 482 31.10 38.45 4.51
N GLY A 483 32.36 38.82 4.76
CA GLY A 483 32.81 40.17 5.02
C GLY A 483 32.51 40.69 6.43
N ASP A 484 32.26 39.79 7.38
CA ASP A 484 32.00 40.11 8.78
C ASP A 484 33.29 40.52 9.53
N GLY A 485 34.46 40.29 8.92
CA GLY A 485 35.78 40.66 9.39
C GLY A 485 36.51 39.57 10.18
N ALA A 486 35.97 38.37 10.25
CA ALA A 486 36.68 37.16 10.59
C ALA A 486 37.40 36.62 9.35
N SER A 487 37.62 35.32 9.23
CA SER A 487 38.33 34.80 8.06
C SER A 487 37.87 33.39 7.87
N ASP A 488 37.66 32.95 6.64
CA ASP A 488 36.95 31.71 6.35
C ASP A 488 37.55 30.50 7.12
N ALA A 489 38.87 30.39 7.19
CA ALA A 489 39.57 29.39 8.00
C ALA A 489 39.33 29.42 9.54
N ALA A 490 38.79 30.51 10.08
CA ALA A 490 38.43 30.70 11.49
C ALA A 490 36.98 30.28 11.77
N GLU A 491 36.09 30.50 10.82
CA GLU A 491 34.70 30.02 10.77
C GLU A 491 34.58 28.56 10.31
N ALA A 492 35.59 28.00 9.62
CA ALA A 492 35.52 26.68 9.00
C ALA A 492 34.94 25.55 9.90
N GLY A 493 33.78 25.01 9.49
CA GLY A 493 33.06 23.93 10.18
C GLY A 493 32.20 24.41 11.36
N LEU A 494 31.79 25.67 11.34
CA LEU A 494 30.75 26.25 12.18
C LEU A 494 29.53 26.55 11.29
N ASP A 495 28.37 26.40 11.91
CA ASP A 495 27.03 26.69 11.42
C ASP A 495 26.25 27.02 12.71
N LEU A 496 26.26 28.31 13.07
CA LEU A 496 25.93 28.79 14.42
C LEU A 496 24.42 29.05 14.60
N ASP A 497 23.73 29.43 13.54
CA ASP A 497 22.28 29.59 13.50
C ASP A 497 21.56 28.35 12.94
N GLY A 498 22.28 27.41 12.32
CA GLY A 498 21.75 26.10 11.95
C GLY A 498 20.98 26.12 10.64
N ASP A 499 21.22 27.12 9.79
CA ASP A 499 20.55 27.29 8.50
C ASP A 499 21.23 26.47 7.37
N MET A 500 22.23 25.65 7.73
CA MET A 500 23.01 24.80 6.84
C MET A 500 23.92 25.57 5.86
N ILE A 501 24.00 26.90 5.96
CA ILE A 501 25.01 27.72 5.30
C ILE A 501 26.20 27.84 6.25
N PRO A 502 27.41 27.42 5.86
CA PRO A 502 28.57 27.56 6.74
C PRO A 502 28.84 29.03 7.07
N ASP A 503 29.13 29.36 8.35
CA ASP A 503 29.30 30.75 8.84
C ASP A 503 30.25 31.61 7.98
N TYR A 504 31.26 31.02 7.31
CA TYR A 504 32.20 31.76 6.45
C TYR A 504 31.59 32.23 5.12
N LEU A 505 30.41 31.73 4.75
CA LEU A 505 29.65 32.13 3.57
C LEU A 505 28.35 32.87 3.95
N ASP A 506 27.99 32.85 5.23
CA ASP A 506 26.76 33.42 5.75
C ASP A 506 27.00 34.82 6.38
N PRO A 507 26.58 35.90 5.70
CA PRO A 507 26.70 37.26 6.22
C PRO A 507 25.76 37.59 7.40
N ASP A 508 24.82 36.70 7.74
CA ASP A 508 23.83 36.88 8.81
C ASP A 508 24.17 36.12 10.12
N SER A 509 25.15 35.20 10.08
CA SER A 509 25.74 34.50 11.22
C SER A 509 26.34 35.43 12.29
N ALA A 510 25.90 35.28 13.55
CA ALA A 510 26.23 36.21 14.63
C ALA A 510 27.55 35.88 15.38
N PRO A 511 28.41 36.87 15.70
CA PRO A 511 29.66 36.63 16.42
C PRO A 511 29.43 36.21 17.88
N THR A 512 30.32 35.37 18.44
CA THR A 512 30.21 34.82 19.81
C THR A 512 29.81 35.86 20.87
N ASP A 513 28.73 35.55 21.60
CA ASP A 513 28.17 36.30 22.73
C ASP A 513 28.15 35.37 23.97
N THR A 514 29.07 35.59 24.90
CA THR A 514 29.36 34.68 26.02
C THR A 514 28.33 34.76 27.13
N ASP A 515 27.70 35.91 27.35
CA ASP A 515 26.73 36.11 28.43
C ASP A 515 25.26 36.15 27.96
N GLY A 516 25.05 36.21 26.64
CA GLY A 516 23.79 35.98 25.96
C GLY A 516 22.86 37.19 26.00
N ASP A 517 23.40 38.40 26.05
CA ASP A 517 22.64 39.64 26.05
C ASP A 517 22.43 40.25 24.65
N GLY A 518 22.90 39.59 23.59
CA GLY A 518 22.70 40.04 22.22
C GLY A 518 23.69 41.09 21.75
N VAL A 519 24.70 41.46 22.55
CA VAL A 519 25.86 42.25 22.12
C VAL A 519 27.09 41.33 22.01
N PRO A 520 27.74 41.21 20.83
CA PRO A 520 28.84 40.26 20.66
C PRO A 520 30.11 40.56 21.48
N ASP A 521 30.80 39.53 21.98
CA ASP A 521 32.02 39.62 22.82
C ASP A 521 33.10 40.53 22.22
N THR A 522 33.21 40.56 20.89
CA THR A 522 34.21 41.35 20.16
C THR A 522 33.93 42.84 20.22
N VAL A 523 32.65 43.23 20.28
CA VAL A 523 32.15 44.59 20.48
C VAL A 523 32.41 44.99 21.93
N GLU A 524 32.06 44.14 22.87
CA GLU A 524 32.28 44.28 24.32
C GLU A 524 33.76 44.30 24.73
N CYS A 525 34.66 43.72 23.94
CA CYS A 525 36.10 43.84 24.17
C CYS A 525 36.80 44.92 23.33
N GLY A 526 36.11 45.51 22.35
CA GLY A 526 36.71 46.46 21.40
C GLY A 526 37.83 45.83 20.56
N GLY A 527 37.70 44.53 20.24
CA GLY A 527 38.64 43.68 19.50
C GLY A 527 39.03 42.37 20.20
N ASP A 528 40.05 41.68 19.66
CA ASP A 528 40.49 40.31 20.02
C ASP A 528 40.43 39.94 21.53
N PRO A 529 39.54 38.99 21.94
CA PRO A 529 39.23 38.67 23.33
C PRO A 529 40.38 38.02 24.13
N VAL A 530 41.47 37.55 23.50
CA VAL A 530 42.57 36.86 24.21
C VAL A 530 43.63 37.77 24.88
N ASP A 531 43.57 39.10 24.79
CA ASP A 531 44.52 40.02 25.47
C ASP A 531 43.87 41.02 26.44
N GLY A 532 42.99 40.52 27.33
CA GLY A 532 42.58 41.21 28.56
C GLY A 532 41.56 42.32 28.32
N CYS A 533 40.31 41.88 28.18
CA CYS A 533 39.11 42.71 28.12
C CYS A 533 39.01 43.63 29.36
N PRO A 534 38.38 44.81 29.26
CA PRO A 534 38.15 45.67 30.42
C PRO A 534 37.17 45.02 31.42
N ASP A 535 37.02 45.68 32.58
CA ASP A 535 36.09 45.35 33.68
C ASP A 535 35.66 46.74 34.13
N THR A 536 34.64 47.25 33.45
CA THR A 536 34.28 48.67 33.35
C THR A 536 33.67 49.16 34.66
N ASP A 537 32.77 48.40 35.25
CA ASP A 537 32.16 48.67 36.56
C ASP A 537 33.07 48.30 37.76
N GLY A 538 34.03 47.38 37.55
CA GLY A 538 35.03 46.95 38.53
C GLY A 538 34.56 45.88 39.51
N ASP A 539 33.52 45.10 39.19
CA ASP A 539 32.95 44.07 40.05
C ASP A 539 33.74 42.75 40.05
N GLY A 540 34.50 42.52 38.97
CA GLY A 540 35.47 41.45 38.80
C GLY A 540 35.11 40.35 37.81
N ASP A 541 33.98 40.49 37.10
CA ASP A 541 33.74 39.85 35.81
C ASP A 541 34.29 40.81 34.70
N ASP A 542 34.78 40.25 33.58
CA ASP A 542 35.33 41.08 32.48
C ASP A 542 34.13 41.48 31.58
N ASP A 543 34.18 42.62 30.88
CA ASP A 543 33.03 43.22 30.17
C ASP A 543 32.18 42.19 29.37
N PHE A 544 32.80 41.38 28.50
CA PHE A 544 32.12 40.30 27.73
C PHE A 544 31.53 39.11 28.53
N GLU A 545 31.69 39.10 29.85
CA GLU A 545 31.07 38.11 30.75
C GLU A 545 30.05 38.78 31.71
N ASP A 546 29.77 40.09 31.56
CA ASP A 546 28.94 40.91 32.44
C ASP A 546 27.77 41.62 31.71
N PRO A 547 26.51 41.16 31.86
CA PRO A 547 25.34 41.68 31.13
C PRO A 547 24.90 43.13 31.44
N ASP A 548 25.67 43.86 32.25
CA ASP A 548 25.47 45.25 32.69
C ASP A 548 26.87 45.87 32.87
N ASP A 549 27.53 46.07 31.73
CA ASP A 549 28.96 46.36 31.55
C ASP A 549 29.50 47.49 32.46
N ASP A 550 28.68 48.52 32.68
CA ASP A 550 29.04 49.71 33.46
C ASP A 550 28.43 49.75 34.88
N GLY A 551 27.58 48.76 35.18
CA GLY A 551 26.97 48.47 36.47
C GLY A 551 25.97 49.54 36.93
N ASP A 552 25.36 50.26 35.99
CA ASP A 552 24.36 51.28 36.29
C ASP A 552 22.95 50.68 36.50
N GLY A 553 22.70 49.47 36.00
CA GLY A 553 21.46 48.73 36.19
C GLY A 553 20.48 48.78 35.02
N VAL A 554 20.89 49.33 33.88
CA VAL A 554 20.30 49.07 32.56
C VAL A 554 21.14 47.99 31.87
N PRO A 555 20.55 46.90 31.36
CA PRO A 555 21.33 45.86 30.66
C PRO A 555 21.96 46.38 29.37
N THR A 556 23.15 45.88 29.01
CA THR A 556 23.93 46.33 27.85
C THR A 556 23.12 46.30 26.54
N GLU A 557 22.28 45.28 26.38
CA GLU A 557 21.36 45.08 25.24
C GLU A 557 20.38 46.25 25.03
N ASP A 558 19.86 46.82 26.12
CA ASP A 558 18.86 47.88 26.10
C ASP A 558 19.49 49.25 25.74
N GLU A 559 20.81 49.37 25.87
CA GLU A 559 21.58 50.58 25.59
C GLU A 559 22.11 50.63 24.15
N CYS A 560 22.27 49.46 23.49
CA CYS A 560 22.60 49.37 22.07
C CYS A 560 21.34 49.12 21.22
N SER A 561 20.78 50.18 20.62
CA SER A 561 19.51 50.09 19.88
C SER A 561 19.57 49.29 18.56
N THR A 562 20.75 48.86 18.09
CA THR A 562 20.99 47.93 16.96
C THR A 562 22.41 47.33 17.04
N PRO A 563 22.66 46.08 16.59
CA PRO A 563 23.97 45.41 16.69
C PRO A 563 25.16 46.09 15.98
N LEU A 564 24.90 46.94 14.96
CA LEU A 564 25.94 47.48 14.08
C LEU A 564 26.38 48.95 14.33
N ALA A 565 25.92 49.60 15.40
CA ALA A 565 26.52 50.86 15.87
C ALA A 565 26.05 51.27 17.28
N CYS A 566 26.79 50.91 18.33
CA CYS A 566 26.58 51.51 19.66
C CYS A 566 27.06 52.99 19.66
N GLU A 567 26.17 53.92 20.07
CA GLU A 567 26.41 55.38 20.06
C GLU A 567 27.38 55.82 21.19
N ASP A 568 27.99 57.01 21.02
CA ASP A 568 28.82 57.72 22.02
C ASP A 568 28.24 59.15 22.10
N THR A 569 27.19 59.31 22.90
CA THR A 569 26.24 60.43 22.91
C THR A 569 26.92 61.74 23.31
N ASP A 570 27.89 61.72 24.21
CA ASP A 570 28.63 62.92 24.63
C ASP A 570 29.98 63.16 23.90
N GLU A 571 30.36 62.23 23.00
CA GLU A 571 31.59 62.19 22.20
C GLU A 571 32.88 62.17 23.05
N ASP A 572 32.89 61.59 24.26
CA ASP A 572 34.08 61.52 25.11
C ASP A 572 35.03 60.35 24.77
N GLY A 573 34.52 59.39 24.01
CA GLY A 573 35.25 58.24 23.47
C GLY A 573 35.07 56.96 24.27
N LEU A 574 34.07 56.90 25.16
CA LEU A 574 33.44 55.69 25.67
C LEU A 574 32.06 55.57 24.99
N PRO A 575 31.69 54.41 24.43
CA PRO A 575 30.31 54.17 24.00
C PRO A 575 29.35 54.23 25.19
N ASP A 576 28.07 54.54 24.92
CA ASP A 576 27.06 54.77 25.95
C ASP A 576 26.94 53.57 26.91
N PHE A 577 26.85 52.35 26.40
CA PHE A 577 26.81 51.12 27.24
C PHE A 577 28.04 50.88 28.14
N ARG A 578 29.09 51.71 28.04
CA ARG A 578 30.28 51.69 28.94
C ARG A 578 30.53 53.01 29.64
N ASP A 579 29.60 53.96 29.58
CA ASP A 579 29.71 55.27 30.19
C ASP A 579 28.55 55.57 31.15
N VAL A 580 28.82 55.44 32.45
CA VAL A 580 27.91 55.76 33.56
C VAL A 580 27.31 57.20 33.56
N ASP A 581 27.51 58.05 32.55
CA ASP A 581 26.93 59.40 32.34
C ASP A 581 26.87 59.75 30.83
N ASP A 582 26.18 58.95 30.02
CA ASP A 582 26.15 58.93 28.53
C ASP A 582 26.01 60.27 27.81
N ASP A 583 25.25 61.21 28.38
CA ASP A 583 25.01 62.53 27.78
C ASP A 583 25.94 63.63 28.34
N GLY A 584 26.80 63.25 29.30
CA GLY A 584 27.80 64.09 29.96
C GLY A 584 27.21 65.24 30.77
N ASP A 585 25.94 65.18 31.19
CA ASP A 585 25.28 66.24 31.94
C ASP A 585 25.61 66.23 33.45
N GLY A 586 26.12 65.10 33.95
CA GLY A 586 26.53 64.88 35.34
C GLY A 586 25.51 64.16 36.22
N LEU A 587 24.57 63.41 35.62
CA LEU A 587 23.61 62.53 36.26
C LEU A 587 23.80 61.10 35.70
N PRO A 588 23.92 60.06 36.54
CA PRO A 588 24.03 58.69 36.05
C PRO A 588 22.76 58.25 35.31
N THR A 589 22.94 57.46 34.24
CA THR A 589 21.89 56.99 33.33
C THR A 589 20.72 56.32 34.09
N GLU A 590 21.00 55.49 35.11
CA GLU A 590 20.01 54.92 36.04
C GLU A 590 19.12 55.91 36.83
N GLU A 591 19.54 57.17 37.00
CA GLU A 591 18.79 58.22 37.68
C GLU A 591 18.03 59.14 36.72
N GLU A 592 18.03 58.82 35.41
CA GLU A 592 17.31 59.53 34.34
C GLU A 592 15.91 58.96 34.11
N PRO A 593 14.86 59.79 34.01
CA PRO A 593 13.53 59.31 33.66
C PRO A 593 13.34 59.31 32.13
N ALA A 594 13.23 58.12 31.51
CA ALA A 594 12.64 57.96 30.17
C ALA A 594 11.23 58.58 30.16
N THR A 595 10.87 59.27 29.08
CA THR A 595 9.62 60.04 29.01
C THR A 595 8.38 59.15 29.20
N ASP A 596 7.52 59.60 30.12
CA ASP A 596 6.21 59.05 30.52
C ASP A 596 5.25 60.25 30.49
N VAL A 597 4.58 60.45 29.35
CA VAL A 597 3.84 61.68 29.03
C VAL A 597 2.55 61.80 29.83
N ASP A 598 1.89 60.68 30.12
CA ASP A 598 0.58 60.64 30.79
C ASP A 598 0.68 60.35 32.31
N GLY A 599 1.80 59.80 32.77
CA GLY A 599 2.19 59.62 34.16
C GLY A 599 1.69 58.32 34.82
N ASP A 600 1.40 57.27 34.05
CA ASP A 600 0.81 56.03 34.53
C ASP A 600 1.81 54.94 34.96
N MET A 601 3.10 55.15 34.71
CA MET A 601 4.26 54.26 34.98
C MET A 601 4.49 53.14 33.96
N ARG A 602 3.92 53.23 32.76
CA ARG A 602 4.38 52.51 31.56
C ARG A 602 5.18 53.48 30.67
N PRO A 603 6.28 53.04 30.03
CA PRO A 603 6.99 53.86 29.04
C PRO A 603 6.13 54.10 27.79
N ASP A 604 6.23 55.29 27.18
CA ASP A 604 5.37 55.70 26.04
C ASP A 604 5.33 54.64 24.91
N TRP A 605 6.46 54.00 24.57
CA TRP A 605 6.53 52.98 23.50
C TRP A 605 5.88 51.63 23.84
N ARG A 606 5.42 51.43 25.07
CA ARG A 606 4.75 50.20 25.57
C ARG A 606 3.36 50.50 26.16
N ASP A 607 2.84 51.69 25.92
CA ASP A 607 1.48 52.07 26.25
C ASP A 607 0.60 51.99 24.97
N ALA A 608 -0.70 51.74 25.12
CA ALA A 608 -1.62 51.58 23.98
C ALA A 608 -2.53 52.81 23.79
N ASP A 609 -2.41 53.80 24.67
CA ASP A 609 -3.11 55.10 24.67
C ASP A 609 -2.16 56.11 25.35
N ASP A 610 -1.01 56.39 24.71
CA ASP A 610 0.18 57.04 25.28
C ASP A 610 -0.06 58.44 25.88
N ASP A 611 -1.22 59.05 25.62
CA ASP A 611 -1.63 60.32 26.21
C ASP A 611 -2.93 60.28 27.05
N GLY A 612 -3.53 59.10 27.17
CA GLY A 612 -4.62 58.75 28.07
C GLY A 612 -5.94 59.42 27.73
N ASP A 613 -6.18 59.71 26.45
CA ASP A 613 -7.36 60.41 25.96
C ASP A 613 -8.50 59.46 25.51
N GLY A 614 -8.20 58.16 25.43
CA GLY A 614 -9.13 57.07 25.20
C GLY A 614 -9.25 56.65 23.74
N ILE A 615 -8.25 56.93 22.91
CA ILE A 615 -8.10 56.48 21.53
C ILE A 615 -6.81 55.65 21.43
N PRO A 616 -6.84 54.42 20.88
CA PRO A 616 -5.64 53.60 20.79
C PRO A 616 -4.56 54.19 19.88
N THR A 617 -3.29 54.03 20.25
CA THR A 617 -2.11 54.55 19.52
C THR A 617 -2.07 54.13 18.05
N LEU A 618 -2.59 52.95 17.70
CA LEU A 618 -2.69 52.45 16.31
C LEU A 618 -3.58 53.35 15.40
N VAL A 619 -4.53 54.09 15.99
CA VAL A 619 -5.41 55.00 15.25
C VAL A 619 -4.74 56.36 14.96
N GLU A 620 -3.60 56.66 15.59
CA GLU A 620 -2.79 57.84 15.27
C GLU A 620 -1.84 57.64 14.08
N ALA A 621 -1.82 56.44 13.48
CA ALA A 621 -0.98 56.08 12.33
C ALA A 621 -1.36 56.74 10.99
N TRP A 622 -2.44 57.53 10.90
CA TRP A 622 -2.87 58.22 9.67
C TRP A 622 -2.05 59.50 9.38
N ASP A 623 -0.77 59.35 9.06
CA ASP A 623 0.12 60.38 8.48
C ASP A 623 0.75 59.94 7.15
N ASP A 624 -0.11 59.67 6.15
CA ASP A 624 0.23 59.09 4.82
C ASP A 624 1.20 59.91 3.93
N ASP A 625 1.85 60.99 4.40
CA ASP A 625 2.97 61.61 3.67
C ASP A 625 4.30 61.71 4.45
N ALA A 626 4.36 61.05 5.62
CA ALA A 626 5.54 60.91 6.46
C ALA A 626 6.25 62.25 6.78
N ASP A 627 5.49 63.34 6.90
CA ASP A 627 6.02 64.68 7.22
C ASP A 627 5.84 65.10 8.70
N GLY A 628 5.14 64.27 9.48
CA GLY A 628 4.93 64.43 10.92
C GLY A 628 3.82 65.41 11.28
N VAL A 629 2.86 65.69 10.39
CA VAL A 629 1.74 66.63 10.65
C VAL A 629 0.44 66.25 9.92
N GLY A 630 -0.33 65.33 10.50
CA GLY A 630 -1.72 65.05 10.12
C GLY A 630 -2.64 66.29 10.09
N ALA A 631 -3.69 66.26 9.24
CA ALA A 631 -4.55 67.40 8.95
C ALA A 631 -5.24 67.97 10.21
N THR A 632 -4.89 69.22 10.57
CA THR A 632 -5.36 69.84 11.82
C THR A 632 -6.90 69.89 11.95
N PRO A 633 -7.47 69.34 13.04
CA PRO A 633 -8.89 69.50 13.37
C PRO A 633 -9.30 70.96 13.40
N SER A 634 -10.51 71.27 12.94
CA SER A 634 -11.00 72.65 12.90
C SER A 634 -11.25 73.24 14.30
N GLY A 635 -11.33 72.37 15.32
CA GLY A 635 -11.67 72.67 16.69
C GLY A 635 -13.12 73.12 16.85
N ALA A 636 -13.97 72.79 15.88
CA ALA A 636 -15.37 73.19 15.81
C ALA A 636 -16.23 71.94 15.65
N ASP A 637 -17.02 71.68 16.67
CA ASP A 637 -18.14 70.74 16.67
C ASP A 637 -19.41 71.60 16.64
N THR A 638 -19.94 71.86 15.44
CA THR A 638 -21.00 72.85 15.21
C THR A 638 -22.37 72.32 15.66
N ASP A 639 -22.59 71.02 15.60
CA ASP A 639 -23.88 70.41 15.90
C ASP A 639 -23.96 69.78 17.32
N GLY A 640 -22.81 69.58 17.96
CA GLY A 640 -22.62 69.29 19.37
C GLY A 640 -22.70 67.82 19.73
N ASP A 641 -22.43 66.93 18.78
CA ASP A 641 -22.51 65.48 18.96
C ASP A 641 -21.20 64.84 19.46
N GLY A 642 -20.08 65.53 19.30
CA GLY A 642 -18.76 65.13 19.77
C GLY A 642 -17.70 64.98 18.67
N LEU A 643 -18.08 65.02 17.39
CA LEU A 643 -17.15 64.94 16.26
C LEU A 643 -16.77 66.34 15.75
N ASP A 644 -15.51 66.53 15.33
CA ASP A 644 -15.09 67.79 14.71
C ASP A 644 -15.70 67.92 13.30
N ASP A 645 -16.18 69.10 12.93
CA ASP A 645 -16.82 69.42 11.63
C ASP A 645 -15.99 68.99 10.40
N THR A 646 -14.69 68.72 10.57
CA THR A 646 -13.78 68.24 9.52
C THR A 646 -13.99 66.75 9.20
N PHE A 647 -14.47 65.98 10.18
CA PHE A 647 -14.55 64.51 10.18
C PHE A 647 -15.96 63.98 10.51
N ASP A 648 -16.95 64.86 10.68
CA ASP A 648 -18.33 64.50 11.01
C ASP A 648 -19.10 63.96 9.77
N PRO A 649 -19.53 62.67 9.75
CA PRO A 649 -20.22 62.05 8.62
C PRO A 649 -21.66 62.55 8.43
N ASP A 650 -22.30 63.15 9.45
CA ASP A 650 -23.62 63.78 9.34
C ASP A 650 -23.54 65.14 8.58
N CYS A 651 -22.33 65.62 8.26
CA CYS A 651 -22.04 66.82 7.46
C CYS A 651 -22.24 66.68 5.93
N ALA A 652 -23.36 66.11 5.48
CA ALA A 652 -23.67 66.00 4.05
C ALA A 652 -23.96 67.37 3.34
N ALA A 653 -24.04 68.49 4.08
CA ALA A 653 -24.26 69.82 3.49
C ALA A 653 -23.57 70.98 4.23
N ALA A 654 -22.84 71.82 3.49
CA ALA A 654 -22.07 73.00 3.97
C ALA A 654 -22.82 74.09 4.79
N ALA A 655 -24.14 73.95 4.98
CA ALA A 655 -24.93 74.86 5.79
C ALA A 655 -24.96 74.47 7.28
N ASP A 656 -24.73 73.19 7.58
CA ASP A 656 -24.80 72.65 8.94
C ASP A 656 -23.41 72.64 9.62
N CYS A 657 -22.30 72.67 8.87
CA CYS A 657 -20.92 72.52 9.39
C CYS A 657 -20.01 73.73 9.09
N GLY A 658 -20.51 74.94 9.32
CA GLY A 658 -19.70 76.17 9.20
C GLY A 658 -19.16 76.54 7.81
N GLY A 659 -19.37 75.69 6.79
CA GLY A 659 -18.86 75.83 5.42
C GLY A 659 -17.77 74.83 5.03
N VAL A 660 -17.44 73.85 5.87
CA VAL A 660 -16.60 72.67 5.55
C VAL A 660 -17.51 71.52 5.11
N ILE A 661 -17.04 70.65 4.23
CA ILE A 661 -17.74 69.43 3.77
C ILE A 661 -16.78 68.29 4.10
N GLY A 662 -17.21 67.30 4.88
CA GLY A 662 -16.40 66.11 5.20
C GLY A 662 -16.04 65.32 3.93
N GLN A 663 -14.89 64.64 3.96
CA GLN A 663 -14.54 63.65 2.95
C GLN A 663 -14.98 62.28 3.47
N SER A 664 -15.72 61.53 2.67
CA SER A 664 -15.87 60.08 2.83
C SER A 664 -14.75 59.46 2.01
N ALA A 665 -13.82 58.74 2.62
CA ALA A 665 -13.00 57.76 1.90
C ALA A 665 -13.88 56.51 1.65
N PRO A 666 -13.66 55.75 0.56
CA PRO A 666 -14.08 54.34 0.54
C PRO A 666 -13.30 53.61 1.66
N GLU A 667 -14.00 52.77 2.41
CA GLU A 667 -13.38 51.74 3.24
C GLU A 667 -12.76 50.69 2.28
N PRO A 668 -11.65 50.01 2.63
CA PRO A 668 -11.18 48.84 1.89
C PRO A 668 -12.21 47.69 1.98
N ASP A 669 -12.21 46.85 0.95
CA ASP A 669 -13.25 45.90 0.50
C ASP A 669 -12.51 44.96 -0.47
N THR A 670 -11.80 43.96 0.07
CA THR A 670 -10.80 43.10 -0.61
C THR A 670 -11.44 42.27 -1.71
N ASP A 671 -12.52 41.57 -1.42
CA ASP A 671 -13.28 40.72 -2.37
C ASP A 671 -14.27 41.49 -3.29
N GLU A 672 -14.46 42.79 -3.03
CA GLU A 672 -15.42 43.69 -3.68
C GLU A 672 -16.91 43.27 -3.58
N ASP A 673 -17.32 42.51 -2.58
CA ASP A 673 -18.72 42.09 -2.40
C ASP A 673 -19.64 43.25 -1.92
N GLY A 674 -19.02 44.29 -1.36
CA GLY A 674 -19.63 45.53 -0.92
C GLY A 674 -19.92 45.62 0.58
N PHE A 675 -19.41 44.70 1.39
CA PHE A 675 -19.04 44.96 2.76
C PHE A 675 -17.65 45.63 2.77
N ALA A 676 -16.91 45.55 3.86
CA ALA A 676 -15.66 46.26 4.00
C ALA A 676 -14.89 45.50 5.04
N ASP A 677 -13.63 45.16 4.77
CA ASP A 677 -12.87 44.09 5.44
C ASP A 677 -13.15 44.00 6.95
N HIS A 678 -13.01 45.11 7.69
CA HIS A 678 -13.30 45.18 9.14
C HIS A 678 -14.76 44.88 9.61
N VAL A 679 -15.70 44.66 8.69
CA VAL A 679 -17.11 44.33 8.91
C VAL A 679 -17.49 43.07 8.15
N ASP A 680 -16.64 42.64 7.22
CA ASP A 680 -16.80 41.34 6.62
C ASP A 680 -16.55 40.24 7.64
N VAL A 681 -17.00 39.05 7.34
CA VAL A 681 -16.76 37.85 8.16
C VAL A 681 -15.84 36.84 7.49
N ASP A 682 -15.52 37.11 6.22
CA ASP A 682 -14.73 36.37 5.24
C ASP A 682 -14.32 37.46 4.22
N ALA A 683 -13.17 38.11 4.42
CA ALA A 683 -12.87 39.41 3.82
C ALA A 683 -12.23 39.33 2.41
N ASP A 684 -11.54 38.26 2.10
CA ASP A 684 -11.03 37.83 0.77
C ASP A 684 -12.07 37.02 -0.03
N GLY A 685 -13.03 36.41 0.65
CA GLY A 685 -14.17 35.73 0.02
C GLY A 685 -13.82 34.32 -0.46
N ASP A 686 -12.84 33.70 0.18
CA ASP A 686 -12.31 32.37 -0.14
C ASP A 686 -13.20 31.24 0.44
N GLY A 687 -13.98 31.54 1.49
CA GLY A 687 -14.89 30.63 2.17
C GLY A 687 -14.37 30.11 3.52
N VAL A 688 -13.17 30.51 3.93
CA VAL A 688 -12.68 30.46 5.30
C VAL A 688 -13.17 31.72 6.03
N LEU A 689 -13.22 31.71 7.37
CA LEU A 689 -13.72 32.87 8.12
C LEU A 689 -12.54 33.60 8.75
N ASP A 690 -12.57 34.95 8.79
CA ASP A 690 -11.53 35.77 9.44
C ASP A 690 -11.20 35.30 10.87
N ALA A 691 -12.16 34.68 11.55
CA ALA A 691 -12.03 34.18 12.92
C ALA A 691 -11.32 32.83 13.03
N ILE A 692 -11.24 32.07 11.95
CA ILE A 692 -10.51 30.82 11.79
C ILE A 692 -9.07 31.17 11.41
N GLU A 693 -8.85 31.97 10.36
CA GLU A 693 -7.51 32.36 9.89
C GLU A 693 -6.72 33.16 10.94
N CYS A 694 -7.40 34.04 11.71
CA CYS A 694 -6.72 34.79 12.77
C CYS A 694 -6.49 33.99 14.08
N GLY A 695 -6.96 32.75 14.21
CA GLY A 695 -6.82 31.94 15.42
C GLY A 695 -7.28 32.62 16.74
N ASP A 696 -6.37 32.77 17.72
CA ASP A 696 -6.64 33.39 19.04
C ASP A 696 -6.48 34.94 19.02
N GLU A 697 -7.53 35.68 19.45
CA GLU A 697 -7.80 37.15 19.31
C GLU A 697 -6.71 38.22 19.62
N GLU A 698 -5.41 37.94 19.77
CA GLU A 698 -4.35 38.95 20.02
C GLU A 698 -3.35 39.20 18.87
N SER A 699 -3.41 38.44 17.77
CA SER A 699 -2.57 38.66 16.58
C SER A 699 -3.18 37.91 15.38
N CYS A 700 -3.83 38.59 14.44
CA CYS A 700 -3.99 38.02 13.09
C CYS A 700 -2.58 37.95 12.52
N ALA A 701 -2.04 36.74 12.38
CA ALA A 701 -0.71 36.54 11.85
C ALA A 701 -0.69 36.85 10.35
N ASN A 702 0.51 36.80 9.80
CA ASN A 702 0.73 36.66 8.38
C ASN A 702 1.71 35.49 8.32
N THR A 703 1.25 34.32 7.87
CA THR A 703 1.98 33.04 7.92
C THR A 703 3.27 33.12 7.12
N GLU A 704 3.22 33.56 5.86
CA GLU A 704 4.39 33.78 4.99
C GLU A 704 5.35 34.93 5.40
N MET A 705 5.06 35.65 6.50
CA MET A 705 5.74 36.86 6.98
C MET A 705 5.90 38.02 5.94
N MET A 706 5.28 37.93 4.76
CA MET A 706 5.45 38.82 3.61
C MET A 706 4.21 39.65 3.21
N GLY A 707 3.07 39.13 2.76
CA GLY A 707 2.01 39.87 2.07
C GLY A 707 0.92 40.49 2.93
N ALA A 708 -0.33 40.08 2.69
CA ALA A 708 -1.50 40.53 3.44
C ALA A 708 -1.66 39.61 4.67
N PRO A 709 -2.20 40.09 5.81
CA PRO A 709 -2.54 39.17 6.90
C PRO A 709 -3.47 38.08 6.42
N ASP A 710 -3.37 36.86 6.97
CA ASP A 710 -4.02 35.63 6.48
C ASP A 710 -5.49 35.86 6.05
N TYR A 711 -6.31 36.49 6.91
CA TYR A 711 -7.72 36.87 6.62
C TYR A 711 -7.97 37.86 5.44
N LEU A 712 -6.95 38.18 4.65
CA LEU A 712 -7.00 39.03 3.46
C LEU A 712 -6.14 38.46 2.32
N ASP A 713 -5.56 37.29 2.49
CA ASP A 713 -4.74 36.60 1.51
C ASP A 713 -5.51 35.38 0.97
N ASP A 714 -5.40 35.13 -0.33
CA ASP A 714 -6.13 34.01 -0.97
C ASP A 714 -5.31 32.69 -0.92
N ASP A 715 -4.14 32.73 -0.25
CA ASP A 715 -3.00 31.78 -0.25
C ASP A 715 -2.07 32.21 0.91
N ALA A 716 -2.30 31.71 2.13
CA ALA A 716 -1.76 32.31 3.36
C ALA A 716 -0.31 31.90 3.71
N ASP A 717 0.08 30.65 3.47
CA ASP A 717 1.46 30.15 3.53
C ASP A 717 2.29 30.53 2.28
N GLY A 718 1.64 30.82 1.15
CA GLY A 718 2.28 31.26 -0.08
C GLY A 718 2.87 30.14 -0.91
N ASP A 719 2.41 28.90 -0.73
CA ASP A 719 2.92 27.72 -1.42
C ASP A 719 2.37 27.58 -2.86
N GLY A 720 1.28 28.28 -3.17
CA GLY A 720 0.64 28.30 -4.49
C GLY A 720 -0.63 27.44 -4.61
N VAL A 721 -1.03 26.74 -3.55
CA VAL A 721 -2.35 26.16 -3.35
C VAL A 721 -3.25 27.23 -2.68
N PRO A 722 -4.47 27.51 -3.18
CA PRO A 722 -5.30 28.55 -2.57
C PRO A 722 -6.08 28.04 -1.37
N ASP A 723 -6.11 28.77 -0.24
CA ASP A 723 -6.77 28.42 1.05
C ASP A 723 -8.15 27.77 0.91
N ALA A 724 -8.96 28.26 -0.05
CA ALA A 724 -10.28 27.71 -0.36
C ALA A 724 -10.26 26.23 -0.80
N THR A 725 -9.10 25.74 -1.23
CA THR A 725 -8.81 24.39 -1.69
C THR A 725 -8.45 23.53 -0.51
N GLU A 726 -7.37 23.82 0.22
CA GLU A 726 -6.95 22.99 1.35
C GLU A 726 -7.96 23.05 2.49
N ALA A 727 -8.50 24.23 2.82
CA ALA A 727 -9.50 24.34 3.89
C ALA A 727 -10.82 23.62 3.56
N HIS A 728 -11.06 23.20 2.32
CA HIS A 728 -12.25 22.41 1.96
C HIS A 728 -11.92 21.05 1.38
N ASP A 729 -10.70 20.55 1.50
CA ASP A 729 -10.30 19.22 1.03
C ASP A 729 -10.22 18.23 2.20
N ALA A 730 -11.37 17.72 2.64
CA ALA A 730 -11.38 16.80 3.78
C ALA A 730 -11.14 15.34 3.40
N ASP A 731 -11.18 14.99 2.12
CA ASP A 731 -10.85 13.67 1.60
C ASP A 731 -9.45 13.56 0.99
N GLY A 732 -8.73 14.69 0.85
CA GLY A 732 -7.33 14.74 0.45
C GLY A 732 -7.13 14.45 -1.05
N ASP A 733 -8.12 14.76 -1.89
CA ASP A 733 -8.08 14.46 -3.34
C ASP A 733 -7.58 15.64 -4.20
N GLY A 734 -7.03 16.68 -3.55
CA GLY A 734 -6.58 17.92 -4.17
C GLY A 734 -7.73 18.82 -4.64
N ALA A 735 -8.99 18.47 -4.36
CA ALA A 735 -10.15 19.19 -4.84
C ALA A 735 -11.15 19.51 -3.73
N ALA A 736 -11.31 20.80 -3.42
CA ALA A 736 -12.32 21.30 -2.50
C ALA A 736 -13.71 20.61 -2.61
N ASP A 737 -14.11 19.93 -1.54
CA ASP A 737 -15.43 19.32 -1.32
C ASP A 737 -16.58 20.30 -1.60
N VAL A 738 -16.32 21.58 -1.28
CA VAL A 738 -17.30 22.65 -1.27
C VAL A 738 -16.82 23.83 -2.09
N VAL A 739 -17.48 24.06 -3.23
CA VAL A 739 -17.23 25.23 -4.08
C VAL A 739 -18.30 26.32 -3.93
N ALA A 740 -17.88 27.59 -4.02
CA ALA A 740 -18.74 28.76 -3.87
C ALA A 740 -19.99 28.73 -4.79
N ALA A 741 -21.18 29.00 -4.23
CA ALA A 741 -22.43 29.04 -4.99
C ALA A 741 -22.66 30.38 -5.74
N MET A 742 -21.82 31.38 -5.48
CA MET A 742 -21.91 32.78 -5.94
C MET A 742 -23.26 33.44 -5.61
N VAL A 743 -23.83 33.08 -4.46
CA VAL A 743 -25.10 33.59 -3.96
C VAL A 743 -25.01 33.76 -2.45
N ASP A 744 -24.97 35.02 -1.99
CA ASP A 744 -25.31 35.38 -0.62
C ASP A 744 -26.81 35.78 -0.56
N THR A 745 -27.66 34.90 -0.01
CA THR A 745 -29.10 35.16 0.12
C THR A 745 -29.44 36.04 1.33
N ASP A 746 -28.59 35.98 2.35
CA ASP A 746 -28.79 36.52 3.68
C ASP A 746 -28.41 38.01 3.75
N GLY A 747 -27.35 38.36 3.01
CA GLY A 747 -26.81 39.70 2.86
C GLY A 747 -25.82 40.03 3.98
N ASP A 748 -24.98 39.08 4.39
CA ASP A 748 -24.00 39.24 5.46
C ASP A 748 -22.54 39.00 5.07
N GLY A 749 -22.24 38.75 3.79
CA GLY A 749 -20.87 38.67 3.24
C GLY A 749 -20.55 37.27 2.74
N LEU A 750 -20.88 36.28 3.57
CA LEU A 750 -20.58 34.86 3.32
C LEU A 750 -21.45 34.23 2.23
N ASP A 751 -20.86 33.41 1.36
CA ASP A 751 -21.60 32.68 0.32
C ASP A 751 -22.54 31.61 0.92
N ASP A 752 -23.73 31.40 0.31
CA ASP A 752 -24.71 30.39 0.77
C ASP A 752 -24.11 28.95 0.86
N ALA A 753 -23.00 28.66 0.17
CA ALA A 753 -22.27 27.38 0.25
C ALA A 753 -21.46 27.23 1.56
N PHE A 754 -20.92 28.34 2.07
CA PHE A 754 -20.07 28.38 3.26
C PHE A 754 -20.83 28.89 4.50
N ASP A 755 -22.09 29.31 4.37
CA ASP A 755 -22.92 29.83 5.49
C ASP A 755 -23.63 28.71 6.30
N PRO A 756 -23.14 28.35 7.52
CA PRO A 756 -23.79 27.35 8.38
C PRO A 756 -25.11 27.83 9.03
N ASP A 757 -25.36 29.14 9.07
CA ASP A 757 -26.58 29.75 9.61
C ASP A 757 -27.73 29.74 8.57
N CYS A 758 -27.44 29.43 7.29
CA CYS A 758 -28.40 29.32 6.19
C CYS A 758 -29.24 28.01 6.21
N VAL A 759 -30.09 27.85 7.22
CA VAL A 759 -30.92 26.63 7.46
C VAL A 759 -32.45 26.75 7.18
N ASP A 760 -32.94 27.74 6.42
CA ASP A 760 -34.39 27.85 6.05
C ASP A 760 -34.62 28.02 4.53
N ALA A 761 -35.87 27.83 4.10
CA ALA A 761 -36.36 27.95 2.72
C ALA A 761 -36.24 29.37 2.09
N ALA A 762 -35.42 30.24 2.68
CA ALA A 762 -35.05 31.55 2.18
C ALA A 762 -33.88 31.47 1.17
N CYS A 763 -32.86 30.63 1.41
CA CYS A 763 -31.63 30.48 0.60
C CYS A 763 -31.71 29.45 -0.55
N GLY A 764 -32.87 29.30 -1.21
CA GLY A 764 -32.97 28.36 -2.35
C GLY A 764 -32.93 26.85 -2.03
N GLY A 765 -32.48 26.45 -0.84
CA GLY A 765 -32.42 25.05 -0.36
C GLY A 765 -31.02 24.46 -0.25
N VAL A 766 -29.97 25.28 -0.36
CA VAL A 766 -28.57 24.95 0.00
C VAL A 766 -28.49 24.85 1.54
N VAL A 767 -27.63 23.98 2.04
CA VAL A 767 -27.25 23.89 3.45
C VAL A 767 -25.76 24.16 3.45
N GLY A 768 -25.35 25.33 3.93
CA GLY A 768 -23.93 25.64 4.01
C GLY A 768 -23.23 24.77 5.06
N VAL A 769 -21.93 24.59 4.86
CA VAL A 769 -21.02 23.81 5.70
C VAL A 769 -19.97 24.78 6.23
N GLU A 770 -19.63 24.61 7.52
CA GLU A 770 -18.46 25.29 8.11
C GLU A 770 -17.24 24.60 7.49
N ALA A 771 -16.23 25.37 7.07
CA ALA A 771 -15.01 24.81 6.49
C ALA A 771 -14.48 23.69 7.40
N PRO A 772 -14.17 22.49 6.88
CA PRO A 772 -13.20 21.65 7.56
C PRO A 772 -11.91 22.47 7.73
N THR A 773 -11.09 22.12 8.70
CA THR A 773 -9.73 22.66 8.77
C THR A 773 -8.89 21.41 8.86
N PRO A 774 -8.62 20.76 7.70
CA PRO A 774 -7.62 19.72 7.62
C PRO A 774 -6.30 20.19 8.26
N ASP A 775 -5.56 19.21 8.75
CA ASP A 775 -4.33 19.31 9.55
C ASP A 775 -3.73 17.91 9.35
N ARG A 776 -3.15 17.71 8.17
CA ARG A 776 -2.88 16.39 7.58
C ARG A 776 -1.72 15.70 8.29
N ASP A 777 -0.68 16.44 8.66
CA ASP A 777 0.48 15.94 9.43
C ASP A 777 0.27 15.94 10.98
N GLU A 778 -0.87 16.48 11.45
CA GLU A 778 -1.24 16.66 12.87
C GLU A 778 -0.29 17.57 13.70
N ASP A 779 0.35 18.58 13.10
CA ASP A 779 1.30 19.47 13.81
C ASP A 779 0.66 20.63 14.62
N ASP A 780 -0.67 20.78 14.54
CA ASP A 780 -1.50 21.87 15.06
C ASP A 780 -1.59 23.14 14.16
N ALA A 781 -1.03 23.15 12.96
CA ALA A 781 -1.28 24.08 11.86
C ALA A 781 -2.29 23.46 10.86
N PRO A 782 -3.32 24.21 10.42
CA PRO A 782 -4.15 23.73 9.32
C PRO A 782 -3.39 23.83 8.00
N ASP A 783 -3.65 22.91 7.07
CA ASP A 783 -3.02 22.82 5.74
C ASP A 783 -2.88 24.19 5.04
N PHE A 784 -3.96 24.99 4.92
CA PHE A 784 -3.92 26.36 4.36
C PHE A 784 -3.06 27.41 5.12
N GLN A 785 -2.35 27.02 6.18
CA GLN A 785 -1.37 27.82 6.91
C GLN A 785 -0.07 27.05 7.17
N ASP A 786 0.06 25.86 6.59
CA ASP A 786 1.25 25.04 6.60
C ASP A 786 1.93 25.15 5.23
N ALA A 787 3.26 25.00 5.19
CA ALA A 787 4.00 25.03 3.93
C ALA A 787 4.46 23.63 3.49
N ASP A 788 4.14 22.61 4.28
CA ASP A 788 4.52 21.21 4.21
C ASP A 788 3.32 20.42 4.78
N ASP A 789 2.26 20.30 3.98
CA ASP A 789 0.93 19.88 4.42
C ASP A 789 0.90 18.46 5.02
N ASP A 790 1.66 17.52 4.47
CA ASP A 790 1.74 16.13 4.94
C ASP A 790 2.94 15.85 5.87
N GLY A 791 3.84 16.82 6.04
CA GLY A 791 4.93 16.78 7.01
C GLY A 791 6.05 15.84 6.58
N ASP A 792 6.21 15.62 5.28
CA ASP A 792 7.24 14.79 4.67
C ASP A 792 8.60 15.51 4.53
N ALA A 793 8.67 16.80 4.91
CA ALA A 793 9.83 17.67 4.81
C ALA A 793 10.22 18.11 3.39
N ILE A 794 9.32 17.98 2.43
CA ILE A 794 9.31 18.68 1.14
C ILE A 794 8.28 19.80 1.27
N ASP A 795 8.64 21.02 0.85
CA ASP A 795 7.67 22.12 0.89
C ASP A 795 6.60 21.85 -0.19
N THR A 796 5.31 21.99 0.13
CA THR A 796 4.16 21.86 -0.79
C THR A 796 4.34 22.68 -2.07
N ALA A 797 5.00 23.84 -1.98
CA ALA A 797 5.33 24.66 -3.15
C ALA A 797 6.25 23.97 -4.18
N GLN A 798 7.18 23.13 -3.68
CA GLN A 798 8.10 22.34 -4.50
C GLN A 798 7.35 21.17 -5.13
N GLU A 799 6.51 20.49 -4.37
CA GLU A 799 5.73 19.35 -4.86
C GLU A 799 4.66 19.77 -5.85
N VAL A 800 4.00 20.91 -5.65
CA VAL A 800 3.10 21.50 -6.65
C VAL A 800 3.86 21.85 -7.94
N ALA A 801 5.12 22.24 -7.83
CA ALA A 801 5.97 22.50 -9.00
C ALA A 801 6.38 21.20 -9.70
N ASP A 802 6.70 20.16 -8.93
CA ASP A 802 7.15 18.87 -9.42
C ASP A 802 5.98 18.05 -9.98
N ALA A 803 4.81 18.05 -9.34
CA ALA A 803 3.56 17.50 -9.87
C ALA A 803 3.14 18.18 -11.20
N ALA A 804 3.51 19.45 -11.42
CA ALA A 804 3.29 20.11 -12.70
C ALA A 804 4.26 19.65 -13.80
N GLU A 805 5.40 19.05 -13.44
CA GLU A 805 6.43 18.51 -14.34
C GLU A 805 6.28 16.99 -14.54
N PHE A 806 5.96 16.23 -13.49
CA PHE A 806 5.97 14.77 -13.43
C PHE A 806 4.58 14.13 -13.24
N GLY A 807 3.56 14.88 -12.83
CA GLY A 807 2.19 14.37 -12.66
C GLY A 807 1.92 13.80 -11.27
N ASN A 808 0.98 12.85 -11.17
CA ASN A 808 0.87 11.95 -10.01
C ASN A 808 1.41 10.58 -10.43
N PRO A 809 2.63 10.18 -10.05
CA PRO A 809 3.28 8.98 -10.57
C PRO A 809 2.54 7.67 -10.25
N ASP A 810 1.82 7.60 -9.12
CA ASP A 810 1.13 6.40 -8.65
C ASP A 810 -0.35 6.30 -9.08
N ASP A 811 -0.90 7.39 -9.62
CA ASP A 811 -2.30 7.56 -10.05
C ASP A 811 -3.38 7.19 -8.99
N ASP A 812 -3.06 7.23 -7.69
CA ASP A 812 -4.00 6.83 -6.63
C ASP A 812 -5.14 7.85 -6.36
N GLY A 813 -4.97 9.07 -6.90
CA GLY A 813 -5.91 10.17 -6.80
C GLY A 813 -5.67 11.15 -5.65
N VAL A 814 -4.60 10.97 -4.88
CA VAL A 814 -4.01 11.92 -3.95
C VAL A 814 -2.90 12.69 -4.69
N PRO A 815 -2.87 14.02 -4.68
CA PRO A 815 -1.73 14.76 -5.24
C PRO A 815 -0.50 14.59 -4.35
N ALA A 816 0.70 14.59 -4.96
CA ALA A 816 1.98 14.47 -4.26
C ALA A 816 2.09 15.32 -2.98
N TYR A 817 1.69 16.59 -3.04
CA TYR A 817 1.71 17.50 -1.88
C TYR A 817 0.74 17.20 -0.72
N LEU A 818 -0.02 16.11 -0.81
CA LEU A 818 -0.89 15.56 0.24
C LEU A 818 -0.65 14.04 0.40
N ASP A 819 0.38 13.52 -0.24
CA ASP A 819 0.69 12.11 -0.37
C ASP A 819 1.98 11.76 0.37
N ASP A 820 1.86 10.84 1.32
CA ASP A 820 2.99 10.46 2.15
C ASP A 820 3.96 9.51 1.39
N ASP A 821 3.58 9.01 0.19
CA ASP A 821 4.26 8.01 -0.69
C ASP A 821 3.89 8.30 -2.17
N SER A 822 4.35 9.43 -2.71
CA SER A 822 3.89 10.02 -3.98
C SER A 822 4.14 9.17 -5.23
N ASP A 823 5.04 8.19 -5.17
CA ASP A 823 5.32 7.28 -6.28
C ASP A 823 4.76 5.86 -6.08
N GLY A 824 4.17 5.60 -4.90
CA GLY A 824 3.54 4.34 -4.55
C GLY A 824 4.51 3.15 -4.51
N ASP A 825 5.82 3.41 -4.39
CA ASP A 825 6.85 2.36 -4.33
C ASP A 825 6.89 1.67 -2.94
N GLY A 826 6.20 2.25 -1.96
CA GLY A 826 6.10 1.78 -0.59
C GLY A 826 7.11 2.43 0.35
N ALA A 827 7.93 3.37 -0.15
CA ALA A 827 8.72 4.28 0.65
C ALA A 827 8.00 5.61 0.85
N SER A 828 8.10 6.17 2.06
CA SER A 828 7.54 7.51 2.28
C SER A 828 8.48 8.56 1.70
N ASP A 829 7.94 9.61 1.13
CA ASP A 829 8.68 10.73 0.52
C ASP A 829 9.72 11.32 1.49
N LEU A 830 9.36 11.42 2.78
CA LEU A 830 10.25 11.81 3.89
C LEU A 830 11.59 11.05 3.92
N LEU A 831 11.57 9.77 3.59
CA LEU A 831 12.74 8.91 3.59
C LEU A 831 13.62 9.15 2.36
N GLU A 832 13.02 9.70 1.31
CA GLU A 832 13.58 9.86 -0.02
C GLU A 832 14.06 11.29 -0.28
N THR A 833 13.57 12.28 0.50
CA THR A 833 14.07 13.68 0.53
C THR A 833 15.60 13.84 0.61
N GLY A 834 16.32 12.83 1.11
CA GLY A 834 17.78 12.80 1.22
C GLY A 834 18.52 12.27 -0.02
N MET A 835 17.81 11.72 -1.00
CA MET A 835 18.31 11.20 -2.27
C MET A 835 17.66 12.02 -3.38
N LEU A 836 18.48 12.63 -4.24
CA LEU A 836 18.03 13.71 -5.12
C LEU A 836 17.61 13.23 -6.52
N ASP A 837 17.73 11.92 -6.80
CA ASP A 837 17.76 11.24 -8.11
C ASP A 837 18.89 10.17 -8.05
N LEU A 838 18.56 8.95 -7.59
CA LEU A 838 19.48 7.85 -7.32
C LEU A 838 20.04 7.24 -8.60
N ASP A 839 19.24 7.24 -9.66
CA ASP A 839 19.54 6.56 -10.91
C ASP A 839 20.06 7.51 -12.03
N ASP A 840 20.12 8.81 -11.74
CA ASP A 840 20.52 9.96 -12.58
C ASP A 840 19.60 10.16 -13.82
N ASP A 841 18.30 9.83 -13.75
CA ASP A 841 17.34 9.99 -14.87
C ASP A 841 16.66 11.37 -14.94
N GLY A 842 16.69 12.12 -13.84
CA GLY A 842 16.17 13.47 -13.70
C GLY A 842 14.80 13.59 -13.04
N VAL A 843 14.18 12.49 -12.59
CA VAL A 843 13.03 12.48 -11.68
C VAL A 843 13.56 12.40 -10.23
N PRO A 844 13.06 13.22 -9.29
CA PRO A 844 13.39 13.06 -7.88
C PRO A 844 12.96 11.68 -7.35
N ASP A 845 13.72 11.11 -6.41
CA ASP A 845 13.47 9.75 -5.91
C ASP A 845 12.05 9.58 -5.34
N TYR A 846 11.51 10.57 -4.63
CA TYR A 846 10.15 10.56 -4.07
C TYR A 846 9.02 10.65 -5.13
N LEU A 847 9.37 10.79 -6.41
CA LEU A 847 8.43 10.81 -7.54
C LEU A 847 8.79 9.76 -8.59
N ASP A 848 9.76 8.88 -8.29
CA ASP A 848 10.34 7.95 -9.25
C ASP A 848 10.07 6.49 -8.83
N PRO A 849 9.00 5.87 -9.36
CA PRO A 849 8.62 4.50 -8.99
C PRO A 849 9.65 3.45 -9.44
N ASP A 850 10.63 3.82 -10.27
CA ASP A 850 11.75 2.97 -10.67
C ASP A 850 12.94 3.07 -9.70
N SER A 851 12.99 4.09 -8.83
CA SER A 851 14.07 4.39 -7.88
C SER A 851 13.93 3.66 -6.55
N ARG A 852 13.85 2.32 -6.63
CA ARG A 852 13.74 1.51 -5.41
C ARG A 852 14.88 1.75 -4.41
N PRO A 853 14.58 2.02 -3.13
CA PRO A 853 15.60 2.13 -2.11
C PRO A 853 16.40 0.82 -1.99
N THR A 854 17.65 0.93 -1.55
CA THR A 854 18.57 -0.22 -1.59
C THR A 854 18.11 -1.29 -0.59
N ASP A 855 17.72 -2.46 -1.07
CA ASP A 855 17.47 -3.68 -0.28
C ASP A 855 18.71 -4.61 -0.38
N SER A 856 19.51 -4.66 0.67
CA SER A 856 20.82 -5.32 0.67
C SER A 856 20.76 -6.85 0.78
N ASP A 857 19.73 -7.42 1.40
CA ASP A 857 19.57 -8.86 1.60
C ASP A 857 18.47 -9.50 0.74
N GLY A 858 17.59 -8.68 0.17
CA GLY A 858 16.57 -9.06 -0.78
C GLY A 858 15.31 -9.60 -0.12
N ASP A 859 14.99 -9.17 1.10
CA ASP A 859 13.86 -9.67 1.90
C ASP A 859 12.59 -8.80 1.80
N GLY A 860 12.62 -7.76 0.97
CA GLY A 860 11.48 -6.89 0.75
C GLY A 860 11.32 -5.77 1.78
N LEU A 861 12.27 -5.61 2.71
CA LEU A 861 12.49 -4.37 3.45
C LEU A 861 13.69 -3.63 2.87
N ALA A 862 13.58 -2.32 2.67
CA ALA A 862 14.71 -1.54 2.22
C ALA A 862 15.63 -1.17 3.40
N ASP A 863 16.94 -1.10 3.14
CA ASP A 863 17.97 -0.83 4.15
C ASP A 863 17.64 0.35 5.10
N PRO A 864 17.04 1.48 4.64
CA PRO A 864 16.72 2.58 5.52
C PRO A 864 15.59 2.28 6.53
N PHE A 865 14.65 1.37 6.22
CA PHE A 865 13.58 0.96 7.15
C PHE A 865 14.12 0.12 8.31
N GLU A 866 15.15 -0.65 8.05
CA GLU A 866 15.76 -1.54 9.03
C GLU A 866 16.94 -0.88 9.76
N CYS A 867 17.43 0.24 9.23
CA CYS A 867 18.46 1.04 9.89
C CYS A 867 18.29 2.57 9.72
N GLU A 868 17.88 3.22 10.82
CA GLU A 868 17.79 4.68 10.98
C GLU A 868 19.05 5.49 10.59
N ASP A 869 20.25 4.88 10.48
CA ASP A 869 21.49 5.59 10.08
C ASP A 869 22.49 4.66 9.38
N LEU A 870 22.35 4.55 8.05
CA LEU A 870 23.23 3.79 7.16
C LEU A 870 24.68 4.31 7.16
N SER A 871 24.94 5.54 7.61
CA SER A 871 26.29 6.09 7.76
C SER A 871 27.04 5.48 8.96
N MET A 872 26.31 4.82 9.87
CA MET A 872 26.82 4.15 11.06
C MET A 872 26.33 2.69 11.21
N PRO A 873 26.82 1.73 10.40
CA PRO A 873 26.38 0.33 10.43
C PRO A 873 26.76 -0.49 11.68
N GLU A 874 27.43 0.09 12.68
CA GLU A 874 27.61 -0.57 14.00
C GLU A 874 26.54 -0.11 15.03
N SER A 875 25.59 0.74 14.63
CA SER A 875 24.42 1.13 15.44
C SER A 875 23.08 0.54 14.97
N CYS A 876 23.01 0.00 13.75
CA CYS A 876 21.83 -0.73 13.26
C CYS A 876 21.47 -1.90 14.18
N ARG A 877 20.20 -2.28 14.17
CA ARG A 877 19.65 -3.41 14.93
C ARG A 877 20.25 -4.74 14.43
N ASP A 878 20.21 -5.75 15.28
CA ASP A 878 20.80 -7.09 15.11
C ASP A 878 19.98 -7.97 16.06
N THR A 879 18.79 -8.36 15.59
CA THR A 879 17.69 -8.89 16.38
C THR A 879 18.02 -10.29 16.90
N ASP A 880 18.48 -11.20 16.03
CA ASP A 880 18.92 -12.54 16.42
C ASP A 880 20.32 -12.57 17.12
N GLY A 881 21.13 -11.53 16.92
CA GLY A 881 22.45 -11.37 17.52
C GLY A 881 23.55 -12.23 16.90
N ASP A 882 23.41 -12.69 15.66
CA ASP A 882 24.38 -13.49 14.94
C ASP A 882 25.56 -12.66 14.39
N GLY A 883 25.31 -11.36 14.21
CA GLY A 883 26.26 -10.32 13.85
C GLY A 883 26.24 -9.89 12.39
N ASP A 884 25.28 -10.36 11.60
CA ASP A 884 24.74 -9.64 10.45
C ASP A 884 23.57 -8.75 11.00
N PRO A 885 23.59 -7.41 10.82
CA PRO A 885 22.50 -6.52 11.22
C PRO A 885 21.24 -6.76 10.37
N ASP A 886 20.08 -6.37 10.89
CA ASP A 886 18.75 -6.62 10.32
C ASP A 886 18.70 -6.34 8.80
N PHE A 887 19.06 -5.11 8.36
CA PHE A 887 19.20 -4.72 6.93
C PHE A 887 20.16 -5.54 6.03
N MET A 888 20.82 -6.56 6.57
CA MET A 888 21.68 -7.49 5.82
C MET A 888 21.36 -8.96 6.17
N ASP A 889 20.26 -9.23 6.87
CA ASP A 889 19.82 -10.53 7.35
C ASP A 889 18.34 -10.80 7.00
N ALA A 890 18.11 -11.53 5.90
CA ALA A 890 16.79 -11.93 5.42
C ALA A 890 15.95 -12.87 6.33
N ASP A 891 16.31 -13.02 7.61
CA ASP A 891 15.67 -13.80 8.67
C ASP A 891 16.09 -13.13 10.01
N ASP A 892 15.55 -11.92 10.20
CA ASP A 892 15.95 -10.91 11.19
C ASP A 892 16.07 -11.45 12.63
N ASP A 893 15.13 -12.30 13.01
CA ASP A 893 14.98 -12.83 14.35
C ASP A 893 15.60 -14.25 14.49
N GLY A 894 15.96 -14.85 13.36
CA GLY A 894 16.69 -16.10 13.21
C GLY A 894 15.88 -17.35 13.59
N ASP A 895 14.56 -17.30 13.51
CA ASP A 895 13.69 -18.43 13.82
C ASP A 895 13.52 -19.42 12.66
N GLY A 896 13.84 -18.98 11.44
CA GLY A 896 13.80 -19.78 10.21
C GLY A 896 12.55 -19.62 9.34
N VAL A 897 11.71 -18.63 9.62
CA VAL A 897 10.81 -17.98 8.65
C VAL A 897 11.52 -16.75 8.07
N PRO A 898 11.55 -16.56 6.75
CA PRO A 898 12.10 -15.34 6.15
C PRO A 898 11.24 -14.11 6.49
N THR A 899 11.88 -12.95 6.65
CA THR A 899 11.21 -11.67 6.89
C THR A 899 10.09 -11.40 5.87
N GLU A 900 10.31 -11.72 4.59
CA GLU A 900 9.32 -11.58 3.50
C GLU A 900 8.01 -12.36 3.77
N ASP A 901 8.11 -13.55 4.37
CA ASP A 901 6.97 -14.45 4.61
C ASP A 901 6.15 -14.02 5.85
N GLU A 902 6.74 -13.20 6.72
CA GLU A 902 6.14 -12.69 7.96
C GLU A 902 5.48 -11.32 7.79
N ARG A 903 5.73 -10.65 6.64
CA ARG A 903 5.19 -9.33 6.30
C ARG A 903 4.18 -9.29 5.12
N PRO A 904 3.24 -10.24 4.94
CA PRO A 904 2.33 -10.22 3.79
C PRO A 904 1.30 -9.08 3.78
N MET A 905 1.23 -8.25 4.84
CA MET A 905 0.38 -7.04 4.95
C MET A 905 1.03 -5.95 5.83
N GLY A 906 2.35 -5.77 5.75
CA GLY A 906 3.12 -4.87 6.62
C GLY A 906 3.54 -5.50 7.96
N ASP A 907 3.80 -4.68 8.98
CA ASP A 907 4.27 -5.11 10.32
C ASP A 907 3.19 -5.86 11.11
N ARG A 908 2.98 -7.13 10.76
CA ARG A 908 2.13 -8.06 11.50
C ARG A 908 2.68 -8.24 12.92
N ASP A 909 1.78 -8.24 13.91
CA ASP A 909 2.06 -8.47 15.34
C ASP A 909 0.96 -9.41 15.88
N THR A 910 1.22 -10.71 15.79
CA THR A 910 0.21 -11.78 15.97
C THR A 910 -0.23 -11.90 17.43
N ASP A 911 0.69 -11.78 18.39
CA ASP A 911 0.37 -11.83 19.83
C ASP A 911 -0.05 -10.46 20.43
N GLY A 912 0.21 -9.36 19.71
CA GLY A 912 -0.15 -8.01 20.09
C GLY A 912 0.71 -7.43 21.23
N ASP A 913 1.94 -7.90 21.39
CA ASP A 913 2.87 -7.43 22.43
C ASP A 913 3.67 -6.18 22.03
N GLY A 914 3.66 -5.84 20.74
CA GLY A 914 4.28 -4.67 20.13
C GLY A 914 5.69 -4.91 19.57
N GLU A 915 6.13 -6.16 19.46
CA GLU A 915 7.25 -6.60 18.61
C GLU A 915 6.62 -7.29 17.37
N PRO A 916 6.83 -6.79 16.15
CA PRO A 916 6.32 -7.44 14.94
C PRO A 916 6.87 -8.86 14.77
N ASP A 917 6.13 -9.72 14.06
CA ASP A 917 6.43 -11.15 13.87
C ASP A 917 7.86 -11.36 13.32
N HIS A 918 8.26 -10.61 12.27
CA HIS A 918 9.63 -10.65 11.72
C HIS A 918 10.76 -10.26 12.69
N LEU A 919 10.42 -9.77 13.89
CA LEU A 919 11.37 -9.44 14.96
C LEU A 919 11.12 -10.25 16.24
N ASP A 920 10.16 -11.19 16.25
CA ASP A 920 9.74 -11.96 17.40
C ASP A 920 9.72 -13.48 17.17
N ALA A 921 10.67 -14.19 17.79
CA ALA A 921 10.85 -15.64 17.66
C ALA A 921 9.75 -16.55 18.26
N ASP A 922 8.58 -15.99 18.60
CA ASP A 922 7.40 -16.63 19.22
C ASP A 922 6.14 -15.83 18.83
N ASP A 923 5.87 -15.71 17.52
CA ASP A 923 4.91 -14.77 16.89
C ASP A 923 3.52 -14.73 17.56
N ASP A 924 2.99 -15.89 17.97
CA ASP A 924 1.66 -16.00 18.57
C ASP A 924 1.65 -15.91 20.12
N GLY A 925 2.85 -15.85 20.72
CA GLY A 925 3.08 -15.69 22.14
C GLY A 925 2.59 -16.86 23.01
N ASP A 926 2.40 -18.06 22.45
CA ASP A 926 1.90 -19.22 23.18
C ASP A 926 2.96 -19.89 24.09
N GLY A 927 4.25 -19.60 23.83
CA GLY A 927 5.40 -20.07 24.57
C GLY A 927 6.08 -21.34 24.02
N LEU A 928 5.74 -21.75 22.80
CA LEU A 928 6.60 -22.49 21.90
C LEU A 928 7.56 -21.49 21.23
N SER A 929 7.83 -21.60 19.95
CA SER A 929 8.72 -20.70 19.22
C SER A 929 8.56 -21.13 17.79
N THR A 930 8.41 -20.19 16.89
CA THR A 930 8.14 -20.35 15.47
C THR A 930 8.99 -21.47 14.85
N ALA A 931 10.30 -21.48 15.15
CA ALA A 931 11.25 -22.53 14.76
C ALA A 931 10.88 -24.00 15.14
N ASP A 932 10.23 -24.21 16.29
CA ASP A 932 9.76 -25.51 16.79
C ASP A 932 8.37 -25.88 16.20
N GLU A 933 7.59 -24.91 15.72
CA GLU A 933 6.25 -25.05 15.14
C GLU A 933 6.23 -25.32 13.63
N LEU A 934 7.12 -24.70 12.85
CA LEU A 934 7.30 -24.94 11.41
C LEU A 934 7.38 -26.43 10.99
N GLY A 935 7.81 -27.28 11.92
CA GLY A 935 7.78 -28.72 11.73
C GLY A 935 8.77 -29.22 10.68
N PRO A 936 8.51 -30.36 10.02
CA PRO A 936 9.46 -30.96 9.09
C PRO A 936 9.47 -30.30 7.70
N GLY A 937 8.48 -29.47 7.39
CA GLY A 937 8.34 -28.70 6.15
C GLY A 937 9.24 -27.47 6.13
N GLY A 938 9.36 -26.77 7.27
CA GLY A 938 9.99 -25.45 7.32
C GLY A 938 9.01 -24.38 6.84
N ALA A 939 9.48 -23.14 6.68
CA ALA A 939 8.68 -22.00 6.21
C ALA A 939 7.92 -22.27 4.90
N GLU A 940 8.51 -23.02 3.96
CA GLU A 940 7.86 -23.28 2.66
C GLU A 940 6.66 -24.22 2.69
N LEU A 941 6.47 -24.94 3.80
CA LEU A 941 5.31 -25.78 4.06
C LEU A 941 5.08 -25.75 5.57
N PRO A 942 4.60 -24.62 6.10
CA PRO A 942 4.42 -24.47 7.52
C PRO A 942 3.38 -25.48 7.98
N ARG A 943 3.49 -25.89 9.25
CA ARG A 943 2.50 -26.82 9.79
C ARG A 943 1.22 -26.01 10.07
N ASP A 944 0.09 -26.54 9.63
CA ASP A 944 -1.25 -26.10 9.97
C ASP A 944 -1.98 -27.37 10.42
N THR A 945 -2.20 -27.50 11.72
CA THR A 945 -2.62 -28.75 12.34
C THR A 945 -4.14 -28.94 12.29
N ASP A 946 -4.92 -27.87 12.35
CA ASP A 946 -6.39 -27.91 12.33
C ASP A 946 -6.99 -27.70 10.92
N GLY A 947 -6.22 -27.16 9.99
CA GLY A 947 -6.57 -26.95 8.59
C GLY A 947 -7.47 -25.73 8.36
N ASP A 948 -7.44 -24.73 9.24
CA ASP A 948 -8.27 -23.54 9.14
C ASP A 948 -7.67 -22.40 8.31
N GLY A 949 -6.38 -22.52 7.98
CA GLY A 949 -5.62 -21.59 7.14
C GLY A 949 -4.59 -20.76 7.89
N ASP A 950 -4.63 -20.75 9.23
CA ASP A 950 -3.59 -20.15 10.06
C ASP A 950 -2.53 -21.23 10.36
N ALA A 951 -1.25 -20.90 10.18
CA ALA A 951 -0.17 -21.85 10.49
C ALA A 951 0.01 -21.97 12.02
N ASP A 952 0.49 -23.12 12.51
CA ASP A 952 0.76 -23.40 13.94
C ASP A 952 1.49 -22.21 14.61
N TYR A 953 2.53 -21.66 13.96
CA TYR A 953 3.31 -20.55 14.54
C TYR A 953 2.56 -19.20 14.62
N LEU A 954 1.40 -19.08 13.97
CA LEU A 954 0.51 -17.91 14.01
C LEU A 954 -0.80 -18.22 14.76
N ASP A 955 -0.98 -19.44 15.28
CA ASP A 955 -2.22 -19.91 15.90
C ASP A 955 -2.00 -20.38 17.35
N ALA A 956 -2.43 -19.54 18.29
CA ALA A 956 -2.39 -19.83 19.73
C ALA A 956 -3.21 -21.05 20.19
N ASP A 957 -3.96 -21.71 19.29
CA ASP A 957 -4.72 -22.94 19.49
C ASP A 957 -4.49 -23.96 18.35
N ASP A 958 -3.24 -24.17 17.91
CA ASP A 958 -2.71 -25.17 16.95
C ASP A 958 -3.69 -26.22 16.35
N ASP A 959 -4.41 -26.98 17.18
CA ASP A 959 -5.28 -28.09 16.75
C ASP A 959 -6.79 -27.77 16.70
N GLY A 960 -7.16 -26.53 17.02
CA GLY A 960 -8.51 -25.99 16.97
C GLY A 960 -9.48 -26.65 17.95
N ASP A 961 -8.99 -27.29 19.02
CA ASP A 961 -9.82 -28.00 19.98
C ASP A 961 -10.38 -27.10 21.11
N GLY A 962 -9.91 -25.85 21.21
CA GLY A 962 -10.37 -24.85 22.16
C GLY A 962 -9.63 -24.84 23.50
N VAL A 963 -8.54 -25.59 23.65
CA VAL A 963 -7.56 -25.46 24.73
C VAL A 963 -6.28 -24.82 24.17
N PRO A 964 -6.01 -23.53 24.48
CA PRO A 964 -4.82 -22.86 23.92
C PRO A 964 -3.54 -23.63 24.20
N THR A 965 -2.67 -23.73 23.20
CA THR A 965 -1.41 -24.49 23.24
C THR A 965 -0.59 -24.19 24.50
N ALA A 966 -0.50 -22.91 24.88
CA ALA A 966 0.14 -22.44 26.11
C ALA A 966 -0.30 -23.19 27.40
N ASP A 967 -1.58 -23.57 27.52
CA ASP A 967 -2.13 -24.29 28.69
C ASP A 967 -1.79 -25.80 28.64
N GLU A 968 -1.54 -26.36 27.46
CA GLU A 968 -1.24 -27.78 27.23
C GLU A 968 0.24 -28.10 27.46
N LEU A 969 1.09 -27.09 27.31
CA LEU A 969 2.52 -27.10 27.62
C LEU A 969 2.87 -27.27 29.11
N ASP A 970 1.94 -27.38 30.08
CA ASP A 970 2.24 -27.67 31.51
C ASP A 970 2.88 -29.08 31.75
N GLY A 971 3.17 -29.83 30.68
CA GLY A 971 4.02 -31.02 30.63
C GLY A 971 5.32 -30.89 29.81
N GLY A 972 5.48 -29.77 29.09
CA GLY A 972 6.44 -29.47 28.01
C GLY A 972 5.96 -29.95 26.64
N ALA A 973 6.48 -29.37 25.55
CA ALA A 973 6.18 -29.61 24.12
C ALA A 973 6.22 -31.06 23.59
N THR A 974 6.47 -32.05 24.46
CA THR A 974 6.44 -33.48 24.09
C THR A 974 5.50 -34.26 25.00
N ARG A 975 4.52 -33.58 25.60
CA ARG A 975 3.40 -34.21 26.28
C ARG A 975 2.59 -34.98 25.23
N ASP A 976 2.04 -36.12 25.61
CA ASP A 976 1.42 -37.13 24.74
C ASP A 976 0.64 -38.03 25.70
N THR A 977 -0.59 -37.63 26.01
CA THR A 977 -1.40 -38.16 27.11
C THR A 977 -1.89 -39.58 26.81
N ASP A 978 -2.35 -39.84 25.58
CA ASP A 978 -2.86 -41.15 25.15
C ASP A 978 -1.73 -42.13 24.69
N GLY A 979 -0.57 -41.61 24.28
CA GLY A 979 0.60 -42.37 23.84
C GLY A 979 0.57 -42.80 22.36
N ASP A 980 -0.19 -42.14 21.50
CA ASP A 980 -0.33 -42.44 20.08
C ASP A 980 0.80 -41.85 19.20
N ALA A 981 1.56 -40.92 19.78
CA ALA A 981 2.70 -40.17 19.23
C ALA A 981 2.38 -38.82 18.58
N THR A 982 1.16 -38.33 18.71
CA THR A 982 0.76 -36.93 18.54
C THR A 982 0.87 -36.24 19.90
N PRO A 983 1.57 -35.10 20.02
CA PRO A 983 1.57 -34.35 21.25
C PRO A 983 0.22 -33.70 21.57
N ASP A 984 -0.05 -33.45 22.85
CA ASP A 984 -1.33 -32.85 23.34
C ASP A 984 -1.73 -31.60 22.52
N HIS A 985 -0.87 -30.56 22.40
CA HIS A 985 -1.08 -29.37 21.55
C HIS A 985 -1.31 -29.58 20.05
N LEU A 986 -1.27 -30.81 19.55
CA LEU A 986 -1.49 -31.13 18.14
C LEU A 986 -2.54 -32.24 17.99
N ASP A 987 -3.33 -32.51 19.05
CA ASP A 987 -4.21 -33.67 19.18
C ASP A 987 -5.60 -33.34 19.74
N VAL A 988 -6.55 -33.16 18.82
CA VAL A 988 -7.97 -32.88 19.09
C VAL A 988 -8.73 -33.87 20.02
N ASP A 989 -8.12 -35.01 20.37
CA ASP A 989 -8.62 -36.03 21.30
C ASP A 989 -7.46 -36.49 22.21
N ASP A 990 -7.04 -35.54 23.03
CA ASP A 990 -5.84 -35.49 23.85
C ASP A 990 -5.59 -36.76 24.72
N ASP A 991 -6.66 -37.41 25.19
CA ASP A 991 -6.59 -38.63 26.00
C ASP A 991 -6.97 -39.94 25.27
N GLY A 992 -7.39 -39.82 24.00
CA GLY A 992 -7.70 -40.89 23.07
C GLY A 992 -8.91 -41.73 23.45
N ASP A 993 -9.87 -41.15 24.18
CA ASP A 993 -11.08 -41.83 24.62
C ASP A 993 -12.24 -41.75 23.60
N GLY A 994 -12.13 -40.87 22.61
CA GLY A 994 -13.10 -40.70 21.52
C GLY A 994 -14.14 -39.61 21.74
N LEU A 995 -13.97 -38.76 22.76
CA LEU A 995 -14.54 -37.41 22.82
C LEU A 995 -13.47 -36.41 22.41
N ALA A 996 -13.84 -35.40 21.61
CA ALA A 996 -12.90 -34.34 21.30
C ALA A 996 -12.72 -33.45 22.55
N THR A 997 -11.51 -32.96 22.80
CA THR A 997 -11.16 -32.07 23.92
C THR A 997 -12.16 -30.90 24.04
N ALA A 998 -12.54 -30.32 22.90
CA ALA A 998 -13.56 -29.27 22.76
C ALA A 998 -14.90 -29.59 23.45
N ASP A 999 -15.35 -30.84 23.37
CA ASP A 999 -16.61 -31.31 23.96
C ASP A 999 -16.48 -31.54 25.48
N GLU A 1000 -15.26 -31.50 26.01
CA GLU A 1000 -14.90 -31.87 27.38
C GLU A 1000 -14.51 -30.68 28.26
N LEU A 1001 -14.27 -29.51 27.65
CA LEU A 1001 -14.02 -28.17 28.23
C LEU A 1001 -15.09 -27.66 29.24
N GLY A 1002 -16.04 -28.52 29.62
CA GLY A 1002 -17.09 -28.34 30.61
C GLY A 1002 -16.65 -28.45 32.08
N ALA A 1003 -17.49 -29.01 32.95
CA ALA A 1003 -17.32 -28.94 34.42
C ALA A 1003 -16.14 -29.79 34.93
N GLY A 1004 -14.90 -29.33 34.69
CA GLY A 1004 -13.69 -30.11 34.80
C GLY A 1004 -13.43 -30.81 36.12
N ASP A 1005 -12.70 -31.93 35.98
CA ASP A 1005 -12.26 -32.89 36.99
C ASP A 1005 -13.48 -33.53 37.69
N THR A 1006 -14.21 -34.33 36.90
CA THR A 1006 -15.48 -34.99 37.27
C THR A 1006 -15.30 -35.88 38.51
N ASP A 1007 -14.20 -36.61 38.63
CA ASP A 1007 -13.89 -37.45 39.79
C ASP A 1007 -13.15 -36.72 40.94
N GLY A 1008 -12.54 -35.56 40.64
CA GLY A 1008 -11.86 -34.69 41.59
C GLY A 1008 -10.44 -35.14 41.97
N ASP A 1009 -9.77 -35.94 41.14
CA ASP A 1009 -8.43 -36.45 41.36
C ASP A 1009 -7.30 -35.46 40.98
N GLY A 1010 -7.65 -34.46 40.17
CA GLY A 1010 -6.79 -33.37 39.73
C GLY A 1010 -6.26 -33.48 38.30
N ASN A 1011 -6.65 -34.51 37.55
CA ASN A 1011 -6.60 -34.53 36.09
C ASN A 1011 -7.91 -33.93 35.54
N PRO A 1012 -7.87 -32.95 34.63
CA PRO A 1012 -9.05 -32.54 33.87
C PRO A 1012 -9.63 -33.70 33.05
N ASP A 1013 -10.94 -33.61 32.76
CA ASP A 1013 -11.70 -34.60 31.97
C ASP A 1013 -11.03 -34.88 30.62
N TYR A 1014 -10.66 -33.83 29.86
CA TYR A 1014 -9.94 -33.92 28.58
C TYR A 1014 -8.54 -34.57 28.64
N LEU A 1015 -8.06 -34.93 29.84
CA LEU A 1015 -6.75 -35.58 30.07
C LEU A 1015 -6.91 -36.89 30.86
N ASP A 1016 -8.14 -37.38 31.03
CA ASP A 1016 -8.47 -38.53 31.87
C ASP A 1016 -9.40 -39.54 31.17
N PRO A 1017 -8.86 -40.69 30.68
CA PRO A 1017 -9.63 -41.70 29.92
C PRO A 1017 -10.73 -42.46 30.69
N ASP A 1018 -11.03 -42.04 31.93
CA ASP A 1018 -11.95 -42.59 32.93
C ASP A 1018 -12.52 -41.41 33.75
N ASP A 1019 -13.25 -40.52 33.06
CA ASP A 1019 -13.80 -39.23 33.51
C ASP A 1019 -14.36 -39.23 34.95
N ASP A 1020 -15.13 -40.25 35.32
CA ASP A 1020 -15.81 -40.36 36.62
C ASP A 1020 -15.07 -41.22 37.66
N GLY A 1021 -13.95 -41.83 37.25
CA GLY A 1021 -13.03 -42.61 38.06
C GLY A 1021 -13.63 -43.93 38.59
N ASP A 1022 -14.64 -44.48 37.92
CA ASP A 1022 -15.32 -45.71 38.33
C ASP A 1022 -14.58 -46.98 37.86
N GLY A 1023 -13.67 -46.87 36.88
CA GLY A 1023 -12.89 -47.95 36.32
C GLY A 1023 -13.48 -48.65 35.09
N LEU A 1024 -14.54 -48.10 34.50
CA LEU A 1024 -14.89 -48.15 33.09
C LEU A 1024 -14.11 -47.04 32.37
N SER A 1025 -13.93 -47.13 31.06
CA SER A 1025 -13.28 -46.03 30.32
C SER A 1025 -14.37 -45.28 29.58
N THR A 1026 -14.25 -43.96 29.46
CA THR A 1026 -15.19 -43.10 28.74
C THR A 1026 -15.51 -43.67 27.35
N ALA A 1027 -14.47 -44.08 26.60
CA ALA A 1027 -14.57 -44.77 25.30
C ALA A 1027 -15.50 -46.00 25.28
N ASP A 1028 -15.48 -46.78 26.37
CA ASP A 1028 -16.29 -47.98 26.49
C ASP A 1028 -17.76 -47.64 26.77
N GLU A 1029 -18.00 -46.54 27.48
CA GLU A 1029 -19.30 -46.06 27.91
C GLU A 1029 -20.03 -45.28 26.81
N ILE A 1030 -19.31 -44.48 26.02
CA ILE A 1030 -19.80 -43.85 24.79
C ILE A 1030 -20.26 -44.94 23.81
N ALA A 1031 -19.42 -45.96 23.58
CA ALA A 1031 -19.75 -47.05 22.69
C ALA A 1031 -21.00 -47.84 23.13
N ASP A 1032 -21.21 -47.99 24.44
CA ASP A 1032 -22.40 -48.62 24.99
C ASP A 1032 -23.61 -47.65 25.00
N GLY A 1033 -23.39 -46.35 25.15
CA GLY A 1033 -24.35 -45.25 25.05
C GLY A 1033 -24.99 -45.15 23.66
N GLU A 1034 -24.20 -45.23 22.59
CA GLU A 1034 -24.74 -45.28 21.21
C GLU A 1034 -25.75 -46.43 21.02
N ALA A 1035 -25.55 -47.54 21.75
CA ALA A 1035 -26.38 -48.72 21.66
C ALA A 1035 -27.61 -48.69 22.60
N HIS A 1036 -27.54 -47.98 23.72
CA HIS A 1036 -28.50 -48.09 24.83
C HIS A 1036 -29.05 -46.76 25.38
N GLY A 1037 -28.47 -45.62 25.00
CA GLY A 1037 -28.80 -44.25 25.41
C GLY A 1037 -27.65 -43.63 26.24
N ASP A 1038 -27.36 -42.35 25.98
CA ASP A 1038 -26.20 -41.62 26.54
C ASP A 1038 -26.46 -41.03 27.94
N ASP A 1039 -27.73 -40.97 28.36
CA ASP A 1039 -28.21 -40.58 29.70
C ASP A 1039 -29.40 -41.50 30.01
N VAL A 1040 -29.10 -42.66 30.61
CA VAL A 1040 -30.10 -43.74 30.79
C VAL A 1040 -31.13 -43.40 31.86
N ASP A 1041 -30.72 -42.71 32.92
CA ASP A 1041 -31.57 -42.41 34.07
C ASP A 1041 -32.35 -41.07 33.92
N GLY A 1042 -31.87 -40.18 33.03
CA GLY A 1042 -32.47 -38.91 32.66
C GLY A 1042 -32.26 -37.77 33.65
N ASP A 1043 -31.21 -37.83 34.47
CA ASP A 1043 -30.91 -36.82 35.48
C ASP A 1043 -30.08 -35.63 34.95
N GLY A 1044 -29.46 -35.81 33.78
CA GLY A 1044 -28.76 -34.80 33.01
C GLY A 1044 -27.24 -34.93 33.00
N ASP A 1045 -26.68 -35.89 33.74
CA ASP A 1045 -25.27 -36.26 33.66
C ASP A 1045 -25.14 -37.43 32.65
N PRO A 1046 -24.29 -37.33 31.60
CA PRO A 1046 -24.07 -38.44 30.67
C PRO A 1046 -23.46 -39.66 31.38
N ASN A 1047 -23.64 -40.86 30.83
CA ASN A 1047 -23.17 -42.10 31.47
C ASN A 1047 -21.66 -42.04 31.82
N TRP A 1048 -20.82 -41.50 30.93
CA TRP A 1048 -19.37 -41.37 31.16
C TRP A 1048 -18.98 -40.34 32.23
N ARG A 1049 -19.93 -39.55 32.74
CA ARG A 1049 -19.75 -38.64 33.89
C ARG A 1049 -20.60 -39.02 35.09
N ASP A 1050 -21.25 -40.19 35.06
CA ASP A 1050 -22.18 -40.66 36.09
C ASP A 1050 -21.82 -42.04 36.64
N THR A 1051 -21.31 -42.04 37.87
CA THR A 1051 -20.98 -43.25 38.65
C THR A 1051 -22.15 -44.22 38.93
N ASP A 1052 -23.41 -43.87 38.63
CA ASP A 1052 -24.63 -44.71 38.76
C ASP A 1052 -25.56 -44.49 37.54
N SER A 1053 -25.05 -44.76 36.33
CA SER A 1053 -25.66 -44.43 35.03
C SER A 1053 -27.13 -44.83 34.83
N ASP A 1054 -27.61 -45.86 35.54
CA ASP A 1054 -29.02 -46.31 35.47
C ASP A 1054 -29.91 -45.85 36.64
N GLY A 1055 -29.31 -45.18 37.62
CA GLY A 1055 -29.95 -44.59 38.79
C GLY A 1055 -30.59 -45.61 39.75
N ASP A 1056 -30.13 -46.87 39.74
CA ASP A 1056 -30.67 -47.92 40.60
C ASP A 1056 -30.03 -47.99 42.00
N GLY A 1057 -28.91 -47.30 42.18
CA GLY A 1057 -28.20 -47.11 43.45
C GLY A 1057 -27.16 -48.18 43.75
N LEU A 1058 -26.69 -48.88 42.72
CA LEU A 1058 -25.37 -49.50 42.67
C LEU A 1058 -24.37 -48.49 42.08
N ASP A 1059 -23.14 -48.92 41.85
CA ASP A 1059 -22.04 -48.05 41.41
C ASP A 1059 -21.49 -48.80 40.19
N ASP A 1060 -21.27 -48.13 39.08
CA ASP A 1060 -21.01 -48.75 37.79
C ASP A 1060 -19.74 -49.65 37.86
N ALA A 1061 -18.74 -49.20 38.63
CA ALA A 1061 -17.56 -49.92 39.10
C ALA A 1061 -17.85 -51.32 39.72
N ASP A 1062 -18.93 -51.44 40.49
CA ASP A 1062 -19.34 -52.67 41.17
C ASP A 1062 -20.12 -53.62 40.23
N GLU A 1063 -20.68 -53.10 39.12
CA GLU A 1063 -21.49 -53.82 38.13
C GLU A 1063 -20.65 -54.30 36.93
N GLY A 1064 -19.86 -53.40 36.36
CA GLY A 1064 -18.84 -53.62 35.34
C GLY A 1064 -19.36 -53.94 33.93
N ARG A 1065 -18.63 -53.48 32.90
CA ARG A 1065 -18.97 -53.57 31.47
C ARG A 1065 -19.47 -54.92 30.93
N ASP A 1066 -18.82 -56.02 31.34
CA ASP A 1066 -19.02 -57.37 30.76
C ASP A 1066 -20.19 -58.14 31.41
N ALA A 1067 -20.91 -57.51 32.34
CA ALA A 1067 -22.02 -58.11 33.08
C ALA A 1067 -23.34 -57.90 32.32
N ASP A 1068 -23.78 -58.91 31.58
CA ASP A 1068 -25.18 -59.04 31.12
C ASP A 1068 -25.75 -60.28 31.83
N VAL A 1069 -26.34 -60.08 33.02
CA VAL A 1069 -26.76 -61.21 33.90
C VAL A 1069 -28.06 -61.83 33.39
N ASP A 1070 -28.88 -61.09 32.66
CA ASP A 1070 -30.18 -61.54 32.16
C ASP A 1070 -30.20 -62.06 30.69
N GLU A 1071 -29.07 -61.94 29.97
CA GLU A 1071 -28.87 -62.25 28.54
C GLU A 1071 -29.72 -61.36 27.60
N GLY A 1072 -30.01 -60.14 28.04
CA GLY A 1072 -30.80 -59.12 27.35
C GLY A 1072 -30.01 -58.34 26.32
N GLY A 1073 -28.69 -58.31 26.45
CA GLY A 1073 -27.76 -57.61 25.57
C GLY A 1073 -27.52 -56.14 25.94
N VAL A 1074 -27.98 -55.69 27.11
CA VAL A 1074 -27.64 -54.40 27.73
C VAL A 1074 -26.64 -54.68 28.86
N PRO A 1075 -25.54 -53.93 28.99
CA PRO A 1075 -24.66 -54.01 30.15
C PRO A 1075 -25.41 -53.69 31.46
N ALA A 1076 -24.98 -54.29 32.58
CA ALA A 1076 -25.66 -54.16 33.87
C ALA A 1076 -25.69 -52.72 34.40
N TYR A 1077 -24.61 -51.95 34.19
CA TYR A 1077 -24.50 -50.54 34.58
C TYR A 1077 -25.45 -49.61 33.80
N LEU A 1078 -26.10 -50.11 32.73
CA LEU A 1078 -27.10 -49.38 31.94
C LEU A 1078 -28.51 -50.01 32.04
N ASP A 1079 -28.74 -50.97 32.94
CA ASP A 1079 -30.03 -51.69 33.08
C ASP A 1079 -30.68 -51.49 34.46
N PRO A 1080 -31.60 -50.53 34.60
CA PRO A 1080 -32.23 -50.19 35.90
C PRO A 1080 -33.17 -51.28 36.46
N ASP A 1081 -33.39 -52.37 35.71
CA ASP A 1081 -34.09 -53.56 36.18
C ASP A 1081 -33.12 -54.62 36.78
N GLU A 1082 -31.79 -54.41 36.73
CA GLU A 1082 -30.74 -55.37 37.11
C GLU A 1082 -30.13 -55.18 38.53
N GLY A 1083 -30.26 -54.02 39.18
CA GLY A 1083 -29.89 -53.83 40.59
C GLY A 1083 -30.99 -54.23 41.58
N GLY A 1084 -30.92 -55.49 41.99
CA GLY A 1084 -31.24 -55.82 43.38
C GLY A 1084 -32.06 -57.08 43.62
N GLU A 1085 -31.37 -58.22 43.75
CA GLU A 1085 -31.90 -59.36 44.51
C GLU A 1085 -30.83 -59.98 45.47
N GLU A 1086 -31.14 -59.89 46.77
CA GLU A 1086 -30.36 -60.24 47.98
C GLU A 1086 -29.56 -61.59 48.05
N PRO A 1087 -28.58 -61.71 48.99
CA PRO A 1087 -27.41 -62.59 48.90
C PRO A 1087 -27.61 -64.05 49.36
N MET A 1088 -27.00 -65.01 48.65
CA MET A 1088 -26.88 -66.42 49.08
C MET A 1088 -25.44 -66.84 49.52
N MET A 1089 -25.07 -66.54 50.77
CA MET A 1089 -24.20 -67.29 51.73
C MET A 1089 -23.26 -68.46 51.21
N PRO A 1090 -21.91 -68.55 51.55
CA PRO A 1090 -20.82 -69.60 51.24
C PRO A 1090 -20.16 -70.63 52.32
N THR A 1091 -19.91 -71.96 52.12
CA THR A 1091 -19.43 -73.04 53.10
C THR A 1091 -19.11 -74.39 52.42
N PRO A 1092 -18.26 -75.24 53.00
CA PRO A 1092 -17.00 -74.92 53.63
C PRO A 1092 -15.88 -75.81 53.04
N THR A 1093 -14.65 -75.33 53.10
CA THR A 1093 -13.51 -76.25 53.26
C THR A 1093 -12.64 -75.77 54.40
N GLU A 1094 -12.42 -76.64 55.38
CA GLU A 1094 -11.59 -76.39 56.57
C GLU A 1094 -10.10 -76.61 56.35
N GLY A 1095 -9.30 -75.77 57.03
CA GLY A 1095 -8.05 -76.12 57.71
C GLY A 1095 -6.88 -75.22 57.32
N GLY A 1096 -6.19 -74.47 58.20
CA GLY A 1096 -6.22 -74.33 59.65
C GLY A 1096 -4.84 -73.82 60.16
N PHE A 1097 -4.84 -73.17 61.34
CA PHE A 1097 -3.70 -72.74 62.19
C PHE A 1097 -2.91 -71.48 61.74
N SER A 1098 -2.61 -70.47 62.57
CA SER A 1098 -2.63 -70.35 64.05
C SER A 1098 -2.38 -68.91 64.56
N GLY A 1099 -3.14 -68.49 65.59
CA GLY A 1099 -2.78 -67.60 66.74
C GLY A 1099 -2.49 -66.13 66.44
N GLY A 1100 -3.21 -65.12 66.95
CA GLY A 1100 -3.67 -64.79 68.32
C GLY A 1100 -3.12 -63.39 68.65
N ALA A 1101 -3.77 -62.42 69.30
CA ALA A 1101 -4.89 -62.41 70.22
C ALA A 1101 -5.34 -60.95 70.55
N LEU A 1102 -6.67 -60.71 70.62
CA LEU A 1102 -7.45 -59.87 71.58
C LEU A 1102 -7.34 -58.32 71.50
N CYS A 1103 -8.41 -57.50 71.51
CA CYS A 1103 -9.74 -57.53 72.17
C CYS A 1103 -10.80 -56.72 71.35
N ALA A 1104 -11.99 -57.28 71.07
CA ALA A 1104 -13.34 -56.92 71.63
C ALA A 1104 -13.97 -55.63 71.03
N THR A 1105 -15.18 -55.58 70.44
CA THR A 1105 -16.48 -56.24 70.74
C THR A 1105 -17.45 -56.26 69.53
N SER A 1106 -18.29 -57.32 69.49
CA SER A 1106 -19.40 -57.71 68.58
C SER A 1106 -20.62 -56.75 68.49
N PRO A 1107 -21.77 -57.13 67.84
CA PRO A 1107 -22.06 -58.13 66.77
C PRO A 1107 -22.87 -57.53 65.58
N ALA A 1108 -22.94 -58.11 64.38
CA ALA A 1108 -23.82 -59.24 63.95
C ALA A 1108 -23.77 -59.28 62.40
N GLY A 1109 -23.85 -60.38 61.65
CA GLY A 1109 -23.88 -61.81 61.92
C GLY A 1109 -24.30 -62.61 60.67
N GLN A 1110 -23.59 -63.72 60.41
CA GLN A 1110 -23.95 -64.90 59.57
C GLN A 1110 -24.00 -64.66 58.05
N GLY A 1111 -23.34 -65.40 57.15
CA GLY A 1111 -22.67 -66.69 57.20
C GLY A 1111 -23.26 -67.74 56.22
N SER A 1112 -22.65 -67.93 55.05
CA SER A 1112 -22.08 -69.22 54.62
C SER A 1112 -22.95 -70.43 54.00
N SER A 1113 -22.82 -70.94 52.72
CA SER A 1113 -22.67 -72.31 52.07
C SER A 1113 -22.41 -72.49 50.49
N ALA A 1114 -21.34 -73.18 50.02
CA ALA A 1114 -20.98 -73.74 48.67
C ALA A 1114 -21.23 -75.30 48.66
N PRO A 1115 -20.57 -76.23 47.89
CA PRO A 1115 -20.32 -76.49 46.43
C PRO A 1115 -20.75 -77.94 45.93
N TRP A 1116 -20.45 -78.35 44.66
CA TRP A 1116 -19.99 -79.69 44.10
C TRP A 1116 -20.66 -80.32 42.84
N LEU A 1117 -19.76 -80.86 41.96
CA LEU A 1117 -19.82 -81.97 40.96
C LEU A 1117 -20.28 -81.69 39.51
N ALA A 1118 -19.70 -82.19 38.40
CA ALA A 1118 -18.44 -82.87 38.05
C ALA A 1118 -18.56 -83.53 36.64
N LEU A 1119 -17.46 -83.48 35.88
CA LEU A 1119 -16.91 -84.49 34.92
C LEU A 1119 -17.27 -84.47 33.40
N LEU A 1120 -16.18 -84.23 32.66
CA LEU A 1120 -15.55 -85.05 31.58
C LEU A 1120 -16.05 -84.95 30.14
N GLY A 1121 -15.11 -84.58 29.25
CA GLY A 1121 -15.23 -84.86 27.81
C GLY A 1121 -14.09 -84.33 26.93
N ALA A 1122 -12.86 -84.74 27.21
CA ALA A 1122 -11.60 -84.26 26.61
C ALA A 1122 -11.47 -84.29 25.06
N ALA A 1123 -10.57 -83.39 24.62
CA ALA A 1123 -9.45 -83.59 23.68
C ALA A 1123 -9.66 -83.26 22.19
N VAL A 1124 -8.71 -82.63 21.45
CA VAL A 1124 -7.46 -81.90 21.74
C VAL A 1124 -6.83 -81.46 20.38
N LEU A 1125 -5.96 -80.43 20.43
CA LEU A 1125 -4.80 -80.13 19.55
C LEU A 1125 -5.09 -79.60 18.13
N LEU A 1126 -4.31 -78.68 17.54
CA LEU A 1126 -2.99 -78.08 17.83
C LEU A 1126 -2.94 -76.80 16.95
N ARG A 1127 -2.79 -75.60 17.53
CA ARG A 1127 -1.52 -74.84 17.62
C ARG A 1127 -0.75 -74.63 16.30
N ARG A 1128 -0.69 -73.35 15.90
CA ARG A 1128 0.45 -72.41 16.04
C ARG A 1128 0.96 -71.78 14.73
N ARG A 1129 0.88 -70.44 14.73
CA ARG A 1129 1.95 -69.41 14.54
C ARG A 1129 2.67 -69.44 13.19
N ARG A 1130 2.89 -68.33 12.48
CA ARG A 1130 3.20 -66.93 12.83
C ARG A 1130 3.21 -66.18 11.47
N ARG A 1131 2.79 -64.94 11.38
CA ARG A 1131 3.58 -63.79 11.81
C ARG A 1131 2.66 -62.86 12.57
#